data_AF-A0A158DMZ1-F1
#
_entry.id   AF-A0A158DMZ1-F1
#
_cell.length_a   1.000
_cell.length_b   1.000
_cell.length_c   1.000
_cell.angle_alpha   90.00
_cell.angle_beta   90.00
_cell.angle_gamma   90.00
#
_symmetry.space_group_name_H-M   'P 1'
#
loop_
_entity.id
_entity.type
_entity.pdbx_description
1 polymer ?
#
loop_
_entity_poly.entity_id
_entity_poly.type
_entity_poly.pdbx_seq_one_letter_code
_entity_poly.pdbx_strand_id
1 'polypeptide(L)'
;MTTSFFSGTNVAPEADSTNALIDNLTSQVATVTAANSQAQAASVAAAASANNAKISEANVSTLAQQSTTTLNQANAAVSQAQALTTQASTAVTTATNSATQAASSASQAATSLTSVQNAVAPFLSPQAQYIFTATAGQTSWAVPNGATFVPGTSQVFVNGIRYNRTESYDDSTGNSITFVNPLPAGYEVTVLFNNTVVFPVTGASVADLALAQSTKGADMVGFVGANGTATTVSALASTTSGKGSSLIAHGTGNLGQTVGNLQARLGASFDFQSAKNASQAYTRFFAISGSARNQPQGFAVDEAARRFYVFFGYDSTIAQFELDGPLGQLALSASLTTTRLGHSGLTLEYSTSGSKLWAPSANSGKALRFSYVAGAQPDNSQEYQFFTDDGSGTNYTSVSITDDQQYLVAVSPWPAVVRVYSLATLVASGPGDYRNSYLYQWTVPTDQFPGGPGVTPIQAHVGRGSVFYILAGLGTNNAPCSIYGYDIQTGLIVSRGDSLPIGTADAAKVEAGNYNEPEGIAFVDGKIAVLCTQGATSGRRSNRIYLCSKKPSASEQSAQAMSRWNSAFSGARYSSSRQALIKSVLDELIENGLYDRLSFLYLANTDANGAAINLVNPTQKLITNGTVTFTADRGWKSDGTTGYLDTGVSPMTMPNNELNSACYGGYILGTSTSAQVLGLTSGTGVAMTARSSGGNFSTRLNQTAADNYANTNAVGHFLSNRSGSASYDKYINGSLVKTVTAAADTFLSTGNVALLNVNGTLADANMQLAAAHGGLSLTPAQVTALYNVITRYLHELGAV
;
A
#
# COMPACT_ATOMS: atom_id res chain seq x y z
N MET A 1 -42.97 44.41 89.21
CA MET A 1 -43.35 45.70 89.83
C MET A 1 -44.87 45.72 89.87
N THR A 2 -45.53 45.27 90.95
CA THR A 2 -46.02 46.11 92.09
C THR A 2 -46.70 47.39 91.59
N THR A 3 -47.96 47.72 91.83
CA THR A 3 -48.90 47.43 92.94
C THR A 3 -50.24 48.11 92.63
N SER A 4 -51.35 47.60 93.20
CA SER A 4 -52.55 48.35 93.65
C SER A 4 -53.43 49.07 92.61
N PHE A 5 -54.73 48.71 92.54
CA PHE A 5 -55.88 49.64 92.72
C PHE A 5 -57.19 48.91 92.37
N PHE A 6 -57.99 48.51 93.37
CA PHE A 6 -59.43 48.28 93.17
C PHE A 6 -60.18 48.74 94.43
N SER A 7 -60.82 49.91 94.32
CA SER A 7 -61.94 50.29 95.15
C SER A 7 -62.94 51.11 94.34
N GLY A 8 -64.14 50.57 94.17
CA GLY A 8 -65.42 51.29 94.09
C GLY A 8 -65.70 52.17 92.87
N THR A 9 -66.57 51.71 91.98
CA THR A 9 -67.93 52.27 91.74
C THR A 9 -68.56 51.55 90.54
N ASN A 10 -69.75 50.98 90.73
CA ASN A 10 -70.58 50.48 89.64
C ASN A 10 -71.17 51.68 88.90
N VAL A 11 -70.45 52.15 87.87
CA VAL A 11 -71.03 52.95 86.79
C VAL A 11 -71.08 52.02 85.58
N ALA A 12 -72.26 51.81 85.01
CA ALA A 12 -72.38 51.07 83.76
C ALA A 12 -71.43 51.69 82.73
N PRO A 13 -70.56 50.91 82.05
CA PRO A 13 -69.64 51.48 81.08
C PRO A 13 -70.46 52.12 79.96
N GLU A 14 -70.32 53.43 79.79
CA GLU A 14 -70.77 54.12 78.58
C GLU A 14 -70.16 53.38 77.38
N ALA A 15 -71.01 53.06 76.38
CA ALA A 15 -70.63 52.31 75.19
C ALA A 15 -69.39 52.91 74.47
N ASP A 16 -69.12 54.21 74.68
CA ASP A 16 -67.96 54.93 74.15
C ASP A 16 -66.61 54.43 74.71
N SER A 17 -66.58 53.91 75.94
CA SER A 17 -65.34 53.36 76.55
C SER A 17 -64.91 52.02 75.94
N THR A 18 -65.87 51.21 75.47
CA THR A 18 -65.58 49.92 74.84
C THR A 18 -65.11 50.09 73.40
N ASN A 19 -65.70 51.02 72.66
CA ASN A 19 -65.26 51.34 71.30
C ASN A 19 -63.84 51.94 71.28
N ALA A 20 -63.52 52.83 72.22
CA ALA A 20 -62.16 53.38 72.34
C ALA A 20 -61.11 52.30 72.65
N LEU A 21 -61.46 51.28 73.45
CA LEU A 21 -60.58 50.15 73.73
C LEU A 21 -60.39 49.26 72.49
N ILE A 22 -61.46 49.00 71.73
CA ILE A 22 -61.42 48.24 70.47
C ILE A 22 -60.55 48.96 69.44
N ASP A 23 -60.69 50.27 69.29
CA ASP A 23 -59.89 51.06 68.35
C ASP A 23 -58.41 51.08 68.76
N ASN A 24 -58.12 51.20 70.06
CA ASN A 24 -56.76 51.12 70.57
C ASN A 24 -56.13 49.74 70.32
N LEU A 25 -56.85 48.66 70.61
CA LEU A 25 -56.42 47.29 70.34
C LEU A 25 -56.22 47.06 68.84
N THR A 26 -57.12 47.56 68.00
CA THR A 26 -57.01 47.45 66.54
C THR A 26 -55.77 48.18 66.02
N SER A 27 -55.49 49.38 66.54
CA SER A 27 -54.28 50.14 66.22
C SER A 27 -53.00 49.43 66.70
N GLN A 28 -53.02 48.81 67.89
CA GLN A 28 -51.89 48.04 68.42
C GLN A 28 -51.65 46.78 67.58
N VAL A 29 -52.70 46.06 67.21
CA VAL A 29 -52.61 44.89 66.33
C VAL A 29 -52.04 45.30 64.97
N ALA A 30 -52.53 46.37 64.36
CA ALA A 30 -52.00 46.87 63.09
C ALA A 30 -50.50 47.22 63.18
N THR A 31 -50.08 47.84 64.29
CA THR A 31 -48.68 48.18 64.55
C THR A 31 -47.80 46.92 64.68
N VAL A 32 -48.27 45.92 65.43
CA VAL A 32 -47.57 44.65 65.61
C VAL A 32 -47.51 43.87 64.30
N THR A 33 -48.59 43.84 63.52
CA THR A 33 -48.61 43.19 62.20
C THR A 33 -47.61 43.85 61.26
N ALA A 34 -47.54 45.19 61.20
CA ALA A 34 -46.58 45.91 60.38
C ALA A 34 -45.12 45.63 60.81
N ALA A 35 -44.85 45.62 62.11
CA ALA A 35 -43.53 45.28 62.65
C ALA A 35 -43.13 43.83 62.32
N ASN A 36 -44.06 42.88 62.40
CA ASN A 36 -43.82 41.48 62.05
C ASN A 36 -43.55 41.31 60.54
N SER A 37 -44.29 42.01 59.68
CA SER A 37 -44.03 42.00 58.23
C SER A 37 -42.65 42.60 57.89
N GLN A 38 -42.24 43.68 58.56
CA GLN A 38 -40.89 44.24 58.40
C GLN A 38 -39.80 43.28 58.88
N ALA A 39 -39.99 42.61 60.02
CA ALA A 39 -39.05 41.61 60.52
C ALA A 39 -38.91 40.39 59.58
N GLN A 40 -40.03 39.92 59.01
CA GLN A 40 -40.00 38.85 58.01
C GLN A 40 -39.27 39.28 56.73
N ALA A 41 -39.52 40.50 56.23
CA ALA A 41 -38.82 41.03 55.07
C ALA A 41 -37.30 41.15 55.32
N ALA A 42 -36.91 41.63 56.50
CA ALA A 42 -35.51 41.72 56.90
C ALA A 42 -34.83 40.34 57.01
N SER A 43 -35.55 39.34 57.54
CA SER A 43 -35.05 37.96 57.64
C SER A 43 -34.83 37.34 56.25
N VAL A 44 -35.76 37.52 55.32
CA VAL A 44 -35.63 37.05 53.93
C VAL A 44 -34.46 37.74 53.22
N ALA A 45 -34.30 39.05 53.40
CA ALA A 45 -33.18 39.80 52.83
C ALA A 45 -31.83 39.30 53.39
N ALA A 46 -31.73 39.07 54.70
CA ALA A 46 -30.52 38.51 55.32
C ALA A 46 -30.19 37.10 54.80
N ALA A 47 -31.19 36.24 54.62
CA ALA A 47 -31.00 34.91 54.04
C ALA A 47 -30.53 34.97 52.58
N ALA A 48 -31.06 35.89 51.77
CA ALA A 48 -30.62 36.11 50.40
C ALA A 48 -29.17 36.60 50.35
N SER A 49 -28.79 37.55 51.21
CA SER A 49 -27.40 38.03 51.32
C SER A 49 -26.44 36.91 51.74
N ALA A 50 -26.82 36.05 52.69
CA ALA A 50 -26.00 34.92 53.12
C ALA A 50 -25.82 33.86 52.00
N ASN A 51 -26.86 33.60 51.20
CA ASN A 51 -26.77 32.71 50.04
C ASN A 51 -25.86 33.28 48.95
N ASN A 52 -25.95 34.57 48.67
CA ASN A 52 -25.07 35.24 47.70
C ASN A 52 -23.59 35.18 48.12
N ALA A 53 -23.29 35.32 49.42
CA ALA A 53 -21.93 35.16 49.94
C ALA A 53 -21.40 33.72 49.73
N LYS A 54 -22.19 32.68 50.01
CA LYS A 54 -21.80 31.28 49.77
C LYS A 54 -21.54 30.97 48.29
N ILE A 55 -22.35 31.53 47.39
CA ILE A 55 -22.14 31.40 45.94
C ILE A 55 -20.82 32.06 45.53
N SER A 56 -20.49 33.22 46.11
CA SER A 56 -19.23 33.90 45.81
C SER A 56 -18.00 33.10 46.26
N GLU A 57 -18.03 32.47 47.44
CA GLU A 57 -16.94 31.60 47.93
C GLU A 57 -16.77 30.34 47.07
N ALA A 58 -17.88 29.70 46.67
CA ALA A 58 -17.85 28.54 45.78
C ALA A 58 -17.29 28.89 44.39
N ASN A 59 -17.66 30.05 43.85
CA ASN A 59 -17.14 30.55 42.58
C ASN A 59 -15.64 30.86 42.66
N VAL A 60 -15.18 31.49 43.74
CA VAL A 60 -13.75 31.77 43.97
C VAL A 60 -12.95 30.46 44.10
N SER A 61 -13.47 29.47 44.83
CA SER A 61 -12.83 28.16 44.97
C SER A 61 -12.74 27.43 43.62
N THR A 62 -13.81 27.48 42.81
CA THR A 62 -13.84 26.88 41.46
C THR A 62 -12.83 27.56 40.53
N LEU A 63 -12.77 28.89 40.53
CA LEU A 63 -11.79 29.65 39.75
C LEU A 63 -10.34 29.36 40.19
N ALA A 64 -10.09 29.17 41.48
CA ALA A 64 -8.77 28.80 41.99
C ALA A 64 -8.37 27.38 41.53
N GLN A 65 -9.30 26.43 41.52
CA GLN A 65 -9.06 25.08 40.99
C GLN A 65 -8.81 25.10 39.48
N GLN A 66 -9.61 25.85 38.71
CA GLN A 66 -9.40 26.03 37.27
C GLN A 66 -8.04 26.67 36.95
N SER A 67 -7.65 27.68 37.73
CA SER A 67 -6.34 28.35 37.58
C SER A 67 -5.19 27.38 37.88
N THR A 68 -5.32 26.54 38.91
CA THR A 68 -4.33 25.52 39.26
C THR A 68 -4.20 24.46 38.17
N THR A 69 -5.33 23.98 37.63
CA THR A 69 -5.36 23.03 36.51
C THR A 69 -4.70 23.62 35.27
N THR A 70 -5.02 24.88 34.93
CA THR A 70 -4.44 25.60 33.79
C THR A 70 -2.92 25.76 33.96
N LEU A 71 -2.45 26.09 35.15
CA LEU A 71 -1.01 26.20 35.45
C LEU A 71 -0.30 24.85 35.31
N ASN A 72 -0.90 23.76 35.78
CA ASN A 72 -0.34 22.42 35.65
C ASN A 72 -0.26 21.97 34.18
N GLN A 73 -1.27 22.28 33.37
CA GLN A 73 -1.26 22.02 31.92
C GLN A 73 -0.17 22.84 31.21
N ALA A 74 0.01 24.11 31.57
CA ALA A 74 1.07 24.96 31.02
C ALA A 74 2.46 24.41 31.36
N ASN A 75 2.68 23.98 32.61
CA ASN A 75 3.96 23.39 33.04
C ASN A 75 4.27 22.06 32.31
N ALA A 76 3.26 21.23 32.07
CA ALA A 76 3.41 20.01 31.28
C ALA A 76 3.80 20.31 29.82
N ALA A 77 3.15 21.32 29.20
CA ALA A 77 3.47 21.75 27.84
C ALA A 77 4.91 22.30 27.72
N VAL A 78 5.36 23.10 28.70
CA VAL A 78 6.76 23.58 28.76
C VAL A 78 7.74 22.42 28.87
N SER A 79 7.46 21.43 29.71
CA SER A 79 8.30 20.23 29.87
C SER A 79 8.39 19.41 28.57
N GLN A 80 7.28 19.27 27.85
CA GLN A 80 7.25 18.61 26.54
C GLN A 80 8.05 19.38 25.49
N ALA A 81 7.95 20.72 25.47
CA ALA A 81 8.74 21.55 24.56
C ALA A 81 10.25 21.45 24.82
N GLN A 82 10.67 21.37 26.09
CA GLN A 82 12.06 21.15 26.47
C GLN A 82 12.58 19.78 26.02
N ALA A 83 11.76 18.72 26.14
CA ALA A 83 12.10 17.39 25.66
C ALA A 83 12.28 17.36 24.13
N LEU A 84 11.36 17.98 23.38
CA LEU A 84 11.46 18.11 21.92
C LEU A 84 12.69 18.90 21.48
N THR A 85 13.02 19.97 22.19
CA THR A 85 14.23 20.77 21.92
C THR A 85 15.50 19.94 22.11
N THR A 86 15.55 19.12 23.17
CA THR A 86 16.67 18.21 23.44
C THR A 86 16.81 17.13 22.37
N GLN A 87 15.69 16.56 21.93
CA GLN A 87 15.64 15.59 20.84
C GLN A 87 16.13 16.19 19.52
N ALA A 88 15.69 17.41 19.19
CA ALA A 88 16.12 18.13 18.00
C ALA A 88 17.63 18.42 18.03
N SER A 89 18.17 18.90 19.16
CA SER A 89 19.62 19.13 19.32
C SER A 89 20.44 17.86 19.14
N THR A 90 19.93 16.72 19.64
CA THR A 90 20.56 15.41 19.47
C THR A 90 20.54 14.97 18.00
N ALA A 91 19.42 15.15 17.30
CA ALA A 91 19.31 14.84 15.88
C ALA A 91 20.26 15.68 15.01
N VAL A 92 20.37 16.98 15.28
CA VAL A 92 21.31 17.88 14.60
C VAL A 92 22.76 17.45 14.83
N THR A 93 23.10 17.06 16.06
CA THR A 93 24.45 16.57 16.39
C THR A 93 24.77 15.28 15.62
N THR A 94 23.84 14.32 15.61
CA THR A 94 23.99 13.07 14.85
C THR A 94 24.15 13.33 13.35
N ALA A 95 23.32 14.19 12.76
CA ALA A 95 23.40 14.55 11.34
C ALA A 95 24.75 15.21 10.99
N THR A 96 25.24 16.11 11.86
CA THR A 96 26.54 16.78 11.69
C THR A 96 27.69 15.77 11.72
N ASN A 97 27.65 14.80 12.65
CA ASN A 97 28.65 13.74 12.74
C ASN A 97 28.62 12.83 11.51
N SER A 98 27.45 12.43 11.04
CA SER A 98 27.31 11.63 9.81
C SER A 98 27.83 12.37 8.57
N ALA A 99 27.55 13.68 8.44
CA ALA A 99 28.07 14.49 7.35
C ALA A 99 29.60 14.60 7.39
N THR A 100 30.17 14.78 8.57
CA THR A 100 31.64 14.82 8.78
C THR A 100 32.29 13.50 8.40
N GLN A 101 31.67 12.37 8.77
CA GLN A 101 32.16 11.04 8.41
C GLN A 101 32.09 10.81 6.90
N ALA A 102 30.98 11.18 6.25
CA ALA A 102 30.81 11.06 4.80
C ALA A 102 31.86 11.90 4.03
N ALA A 103 32.12 13.14 4.47
CA ALA A 103 33.16 13.98 3.90
C ALA A 103 34.56 13.36 4.04
N SER A 104 34.85 12.75 5.19
CA SER A 104 36.12 12.06 5.43
C SER A 104 36.28 10.83 4.52
N SER A 105 35.23 10.02 4.35
CA SER A 105 35.23 8.87 3.44
C SER A 105 35.37 9.29 1.98
N ALA A 106 34.73 10.39 1.56
CA ALA A 106 34.88 10.93 0.21
C ALA A 106 36.32 11.41 -0.06
N SER A 107 36.96 12.07 0.91
CA SER A 107 38.36 12.48 0.80
C SER A 107 39.31 11.29 0.70
N GLN A 108 39.06 10.22 1.45
CA GLN A 108 39.84 8.98 1.36
C GLN A 108 39.68 8.32 -0.01
N ALA A 109 38.45 8.20 -0.51
CA ALA A 109 38.17 7.64 -1.83
C ALA A 109 38.83 8.44 -2.97
N ALA A 110 38.80 9.77 -2.91
CA ALA A 110 39.47 10.63 -3.89
C ALA A 110 41.01 10.42 -3.90
N THR A 111 41.60 10.24 -2.72
CA THR A 111 43.03 9.94 -2.59
C THR A 111 43.38 8.57 -3.19
N SER A 112 42.56 7.55 -2.92
CA SER A 112 42.71 6.20 -3.50
C SER A 112 42.50 6.18 -5.02
N LEU A 113 41.56 6.97 -5.55
CA LEU A 113 41.35 7.05 -6.99
C LEU A 113 42.55 7.68 -7.70
N THR A 114 43.14 8.71 -7.09
CA THR A 114 44.33 9.39 -7.62
C THR A 114 45.54 8.45 -7.63
N SER A 115 45.74 7.64 -6.58
CA SER A 115 46.81 6.65 -6.55
C SER A 115 46.62 5.54 -7.58
N VAL A 116 45.37 5.08 -7.80
CA VAL A 116 45.05 4.13 -8.87
C VAL A 116 45.27 4.74 -10.24
N GLN A 117 44.82 5.98 -10.50
CA GLN A 117 45.06 6.65 -11.78
C GLN A 117 46.56 6.79 -12.09
N ASN A 118 47.36 7.19 -11.10
CA ASN A 118 48.81 7.31 -11.27
C ASN A 118 49.48 5.93 -11.48
N ALA A 119 48.95 4.87 -10.88
CA ALA A 119 49.44 3.51 -11.09
C ALA A 119 49.03 2.92 -12.45
N VAL A 120 47.89 3.34 -13.02
CA VAL A 120 47.33 2.77 -14.26
C VAL A 120 47.72 3.60 -15.50
N ALA A 121 48.09 4.88 -15.35
CA ALA A 121 48.48 5.78 -16.44
C ALA A 121 49.57 5.24 -17.39
N PRO A 122 50.59 4.46 -16.95
CA PRO A 122 51.58 3.87 -17.85
C PRO A 122 51.04 2.70 -18.71
N PHE A 123 49.88 2.13 -18.36
CA PHE A 123 49.39 0.85 -18.89
C PHE A 123 48.22 0.98 -19.87
N LEU A 124 47.77 2.21 -20.16
CA LEU A 124 46.77 2.53 -21.19
C LEU A 124 47.40 2.76 -22.58
N SER A 125 48.48 2.04 -22.90
CA SER A 125 48.98 1.94 -24.27
C SER A 125 48.13 0.95 -25.05
N PRO A 126 47.77 1.23 -26.32
CA PRO A 126 47.06 0.29 -27.19
C PRO A 126 47.86 -1.01 -27.34
N GLN A 127 47.16 -2.12 -27.62
CA GLN A 127 47.72 -3.46 -27.85
C GLN A 127 49.08 -3.39 -28.56
N ALA A 128 50.13 -3.94 -27.95
CA ALA A 128 51.44 -3.96 -28.56
C ALA A 128 51.40 -4.90 -29.78
N GLN A 129 51.38 -4.31 -30.97
CA GLN A 129 51.52 -5.00 -32.25
C GLN A 129 52.98 -4.92 -32.69
N TYR A 130 53.56 -6.08 -33.00
CA TYR A 130 54.91 -6.15 -33.59
C TYR A 130 54.82 -6.74 -34.99
N ILE A 131 55.49 -6.08 -35.93
CA ILE A 131 55.54 -6.48 -37.34
C ILE A 131 57.00 -6.78 -37.69
N PHE A 132 57.24 -7.96 -38.26
CA PHE A 132 58.56 -8.43 -38.69
C PHE A 132 58.52 -8.80 -40.16
N THR A 133 59.68 -8.74 -40.83
CA THR A 133 59.84 -9.30 -42.17
C THR A 133 60.72 -10.54 -42.09
N ALA A 134 60.27 -11.66 -42.64
CA ALA A 134 60.99 -12.91 -42.58
C ALA A 134 62.21 -12.94 -43.51
N THR A 135 63.33 -13.44 -42.99
CA THR A 135 64.48 -13.83 -43.82
C THR A 135 64.33 -15.29 -44.26
N ALA A 136 64.92 -15.65 -45.41
CA ALA A 136 64.78 -17.01 -45.96
C ALA A 136 65.28 -18.06 -44.96
N GLY A 137 64.40 -19.01 -44.60
CA GLY A 137 64.74 -20.09 -43.68
C GLY A 137 64.60 -19.73 -42.19
N GLN A 138 64.13 -18.54 -41.86
CA GLN A 138 63.92 -18.12 -40.47
C GLN A 138 62.75 -18.87 -39.85
N THR A 139 62.98 -19.45 -38.67
CA THR A 139 61.96 -20.18 -37.90
C THR A 139 61.64 -19.53 -36.57
N SER A 140 62.41 -18.54 -36.09
CA SER A 140 62.16 -17.93 -34.77
C SER A 140 62.32 -16.41 -34.79
N TRP A 141 61.45 -15.74 -34.04
CA TRP A 141 61.46 -14.29 -33.80
C TRP A 141 61.40 -14.03 -32.31
N ALA A 142 62.42 -13.38 -31.77
CA ALA A 142 62.37 -12.80 -30.44
C ALA A 142 61.54 -11.52 -30.48
N VAL A 143 60.69 -11.32 -29.47
CA VAL A 143 59.95 -10.05 -29.33
C VAL A 143 60.94 -8.95 -28.93
N PRO A 144 60.93 -7.78 -29.58
CA PRO A 144 61.88 -6.70 -29.30
C PRO A 144 61.86 -6.22 -27.83
N ASN A 145 62.99 -5.65 -27.40
CA ASN A 145 63.14 -4.96 -26.10
C ASN A 145 62.89 -5.81 -24.84
N GLY A 146 63.06 -7.13 -24.91
CA GLY A 146 62.90 -8.01 -23.75
C GLY A 146 61.45 -8.11 -23.26
N ALA A 147 60.48 -7.74 -24.10
CA ALA A 147 59.07 -7.90 -23.80
C ALA A 147 58.73 -9.37 -23.62
N THR A 148 58.05 -9.69 -22.53
CA THR A 148 57.47 -11.01 -22.29
C THR A 148 55.96 -10.95 -22.41
N PHE A 149 55.35 -12.03 -22.89
CA PHE A 149 53.91 -12.21 -23.00
C PHE A 149 53.54 -13.54 -22.36
N VAL A 150 52.27 -13.70 -21.98
CA VAL A 150 51.79 -14.95 -21.38
C VAL A 150 51.78 -16.04 -22.47
N PRO A 151 52.53 -17.14 -22.32
CA PRO A 151 52.52 -18.23 -23.29
C PRO A 151 51.10 -18.67 -23.64
N GLY A 152 50.77 -18.68 -24.93
CA GLY A 152 49.46 -19.08 -25.44
C GLY A 152 48.41 -18.02 -25.57
N THR A 153 48.79 -16.76 -25.35
CA THR A 153 47.89 -15.62 -25.57
C THR A 153 48.21 -14.84 -26.85
N SER A 154 49.28 -15.21 -27.57
CA SER A 154 49.68 -14.54 -28.82
C SER A 154 48.81 -14.96 -30.01
N GLN A 155 48.50 -14.00 -30.88
CA GLN A 155 47.93 -14.25 -32.21
C GLN A 155 48.97 -13.87 -33.26
N VAL A 156 49.33 -14.82 -34.13
CA VAL A 156 50.32 -14.61 -35.17
C VAL A 156 49.65 -14.63 -36.54
N PHE A 157 49.97 -13.64 -37.36
CA PHE A 157 49.52 -13.50 -38.74
C PHE A 157 50.72 -13.47 -39.66
N VAL A 158 50.65 -14.16 -40.79
CA VAL A 158 51.67 -14.13 -41.85
C VAL A 158 51.01 -13.62 -43.12
N ASN A 159 51.47 -12.48 -43.63
CA ASN A 159 50.85 -11.73 -44.73
C ASN A 159 49.34 -11.52 -44.51
N GLY A 160 48.94 -11.19 -43.28
CA GLY A 160 47.54 -10.97 -42.89
C GLY A 160 46.70 -12.23 -42.66
N ILE A 161 47.24 -13.43 -42.91
CA ILE A 161 46.55 -14.70 -42.66
C ILE A 161 46.90 -15.19 -41.26
N ARG A 162 45.89 -15.45 -40.42
CA ARG A 162 46.09 -15.98 -39.07
C ARG A 162 46.62 -17.41 -39.10
N TYR A 163 47.70 -17.66 -38.38
CA TYR A 163 48.29 -18.98 -38.23
C TYR A 163 47.76 -19.66 -36.97
N ASN A 164 47.67 -20.99 -36.97
CA ASN A 164 47.22 -21.77 -35.82
C ASN A 164 48.41 -22.05 -34.89
N ARG A 165 48.22 -21.78 -33.61
CA ARG A 165 49.18 -22.16 -32.57
C ARG A 165 49.32 -23.68 -32.52
N THR A 166 50.50 -24.19 -32.17
CA THR A 166 50.93 -25.60 -32.15
C THR A 166 51.06 -26.29 -33.51
N GLU A 167 50.22 -25.94 -34.49
CA GLU A 167 50.31 -26.48 -35.85
C GLU A 167 51.28 -25.68 -36.72
N SER A 168 51.26 -24.36 -36.58
CA SER A 168 52.01 -23.44 -37.45
C SER A 168 53.12 -22.69 -36.71
N TYR A 169 52.94 -22.43 -35.41
CA TYR A 169 53.96 -21.80 -34.56
C TYR A 169 53.78 -22.18 -33.07
N ASP A 170 54.86 -22.05 -32.30
CA ASP A 170 54.92 -22.17 -30.85
C ASP A 170 55.34 -20.84 -30.20
N ASP A 171 54.75 -20.53 -29.07
CA ASP A 171 54.96 -19.32 -28.27
C ASP A 171 55.18 -19.64 -26.77
N SER A 172 55.51 -20.91 -26.48
CA SER A 172 55.63 -21.47 -25.14
C SER A 172 56.64 -20.78 -24.23
N THR A 173 57.66 -20.13 -24.81
CA THR A 173 58.74 -19.42 -24.09
C THR A 173 58.30 -18.07 -23.53
N GLY A 174 57.19 -17.51 -24.03
CA GLY A 174 56.67 -16.20 -23.61
C GLY A 174 57.54 -15.01 -24.03
N ASN A 175 58.59 -15.22 -24.82
CA ASN A 175 59.46 -14.15 -25.33
C ASN A 175 59.88 -14.34 -26.80
N SER A 176 59.44 -15.42 -27.44
CA SER A 176 59.67 -15.68 -28.85
C SER A 176 58.50 -16.42 -29.51
N ILE A 177 58.36 -16.24 -30.82
CA ILE A 177 57.48 -17.03 -31.69
C ILE A 177 58.36 -17.91 -32.57
N THR A 178 58.13 -19.22 -32.53
CA THR A 178 58.88 -20.20 -33.32
C THR A 178 57.95 -20.95 -34.27
N PHE A 179 58.10 -20.77 -35.57
CA PHE A 179 57.31 -21.43 -36.59
C PHE A 179 57.76 -22.89 -36.80
N VAL A 180 56.77 -23.77 -37.00
CA VAL A 180 57.01 -25.20 -37.22
C VAL A 180 57.73 -25.45 -38.55
N ASN A 181 57.40 -24.66 -39.58
CA ASN A 181 58.07 -24.66 -40.88
C ASN A 181 58.74 -23.31 -41.14
N PRO A 182 59.94 -23.28 -41.76
CA PRO A 182 60.60 -22.02 -42.11
C PRO A 182 59.73 -21.17 -43.04
N LEU A 183 59.68 -19.86 -42.78
CA LEU A 183 58.97 -18.94 -43.66
C LEU A 183 59.84 -18.54 -44.87
N PRO A 184 59.25 -18.33 -46.07
CA PRO A 184 59.94 -17.73 -47.20
C PRO A 184 60.40 -16.29 -46.92
N ALA A 185 61.48 -15.85 -47.58
CA ALA A 185 61.93 -14.47 -47.46
C ALA A 185 60.86 -13.48 -47.91
N GLY A 186 60.75 -12.36 -47.17
CA GLY A 186 59.85 -11.25 -47.48
C GLY A 186 58.44 -11.39 -46.92
N TYR A 187 58.11 -12.48 -46.23
CA TYR A 187 56.82 -12.64 -45.58
C TYR A 187 56.72 -11.69 -44.38
N GLU A 188 55.62 -10.96 -44.26
CA GLU A 188 55.33 -10.11 -43.11
C GLU A 188 54.71 -10.94 -42.00
N VAL A 189 55.31 -10.92 -40.81
CA VAL A 189 54.80 -11.59 -39.62
C VAL A 189 54.30 -10.53 -38.65
N THR A 190 53.01 -10.52 -38.38
CA THR A 190 52.39 -9.67 -37.36
C THR A 190 52.07 -10.50 -36.12
N VAL A 191 52.51 -10.06 -34.95
CA VAL A 191 52.20 -10.69 -33.66
C VAL A 191 51.39 -9.71 -32.80
N LEU A 192 50.22 -10.15 -32.37
CA LEU A 192 49.34 -9.43 -31.44
C LEU A 192 49.38 -10.13 -30.08
N PHE A 193 49.63 -9.36 -29.03
CA PHE A 193 49.58 -9.84 -27.64
C PHE A 193 48.28 -9.38 -26.97
N ASN A 194 47.50 -10.33 -26.46
CA ASN A 194 46.45 -10.00 -25.50
C ASN A 194 47.12 -9.72 -24.15
N ASN A 195 47.17 -8.44 -23.76
CA ASN A 195 47.68 -8.01 -22.47
C ASN A 195 46.77 -8.50 -21.33
N THR A 196 46.81 -9.79 -21.00
CA THR A 196 46.37 -10.26 -19.69
C THR A 196 47.51 -9.93 -18.71
N VAL A 197 47.44 -8.75 -18.10
CA VAL A 197 48.40 -8.33 -17.07
C VAL A 197 48.30 -9.29 -15.88
N VAL A 198 49.32 -10.12 -15.70
CA VAL A 198 49.53 -10.83 -14.43
C VAL A 198 50.30 -9.88 -13.52
N PHE A 199 49.69 -9.42 -12.44
CA PHE A 199 50.35 -8.56 -11.45
C PHE A 199 51.20 -9.42 -10.49
N PRO A 200 52.53 -9.29 -10.46
CA PRO A 200 53.29 -9.74 -9.31
C PRO A 200 53.12 -8.71 -8.20
N VAL A 201 52.14 -8.90 -7.33
CA VAL A 201 51.98 -8.04 -6.14
C VAL A 201 52.78 -8.62 -4.99
N THR A 202 54.08 -8.36 -4.95
CA THR A 202 54.88 -8.55 -3.73
C THR A 202 54.71 -7.33 -2.83
N GLY A 203 53.90 -7.46 -1.78
CA GLY A 203 53.88 -6.51 -0.65
C GLY A 203 52.59 -5.72 -0.41
N ALA A 204 51.49 -5.93 -1.15
CA ALA A 204 50.20 -5.31 -0.81
C ALA A 204 49.49 -6.12 0.28
N SER A 205 48.88 -5.41 1.24
CA SER A 205 48.09 -6.04 2.30
C SER A 205 46.79 -6.61 1.70
N VAL A 206 46.23 -7.65 2.32
CA VAL A 206 44.98 -8.30 1.88
C VAL A 206 43.81 -7.30 1.78
N ALA A 207 43.87 -6.17 2.50
CA ALA A 207 42.90 -5.10 2.45
C ALA A 207 42.94 -4.29 1.13
N ASP A 208 44.11 -4.11 0.54
CA ASP A 208 44.28 -3.35 -0.71
C ASP A 208 43.77 -4.15 -1.93
N LEU A 209 43.86 -5.48 -1.87
CA LEU A 209 43.34 -6.41 -2.89
C LEU A 209 41.80 -6.51 -2.87
N ALA A 210 41.18 -6.44 -1.69
CA ALA A 210 39.72 -6.48 -1.55
C ALA A 210 39.05 -5.22 -2.12
N LEU A 211 39.70 -4.06 -2.01
CA LEU A 211 39.18 -2.79 -2.56
C LEU A 211 39.27 -2.78 -4.10
N ALA A 212 40.37 -3.26 -4.68
CA ALA A 212 40.54 -3.39 -6.13
C ALA A 212 39.56 -4.41 -6.75
N GLN A 213 39.29 -5.53 -6.07
CA GLN A 213 38.30 -6.53 -6.52
C GLN A 213 36.84 -6.02 -6.44
N SER A 214 36.52 -5.10 -5.53
CA SER A 214 35.16 -4.55 -5.44
C SER A 214 34.83 -3.56 -6.58
N THR A 215 35.85 -3.02 -7.26
CA THR A 215 35.66 -1.97 -8.28
C THR A 215 35.59 -2.51 -9.71
N LYS A 216 36.00 -3.76 -9.95
CA LYS A 216 35.78 -4.46 -11.23
C LYS A 216 34.91 -5.68 -10.97
N GLY A 217 33.72 -5.66 -11.57
CA GLY A 217 32.73 -6.74 -11.49
C GLY A 217 33.38 -8.12 -11.63
N ALA A 218 33.01 -8.99 -10.71
CA ALA A 218 33.51 -10.35 -10.61
C ALA A 218 33.23 -11.12 -11.91
N ASP A 219 34.29 -11.39 -12.66
CA ASP A 219 34.41 -12.61 -13.45
C ASP A 219 35.90 -12.89 -13.65
N MET A 220 36.41 -13.90 -12.92
CA MET A 220 37.69 -14.63 -13.07
C MET A 220 38.01 -15.32 -11.73
N VAL A 221 37.37 -16.47 -11.47
CA VAL A 221 37.84 -17.40 -10.43
C VAL A 221 38.92 -18.29 -11.05
N GLY A 222 40.18 -17.93 -10.82
CA GLY A 222 41.34 -18.80 -11.01
C GLY A 222 42.18 -18.78 -9.75
N PHE A 223 42.01 -19.79 -8.88
CA PHE A 223 42.89 -19.98 -7.73
C PHE A 223 44.26 -20.47 -8.22
N VAL A 224 45.30 -19.65 -8.05
CA VAL A 224 46.70 -20.12 -8.07
C VAL A 224 47.09 -20.45 -6.64
N GLY A 225 47.32 -21.74 -6.37
CA GLY A 225 47.90 -22.19 -5.12
C GLY A 225 49.37 -21.79 -5.04
N ALA A 226 49.72 -20.99 -4.03
CA ALA A 226 51.08 -20.89 -3.55
C ALA A 226 51.27 -21.90 -2.41
N ASN A 227 52.34 -22.68 -2.50
CA ASN A 227 52.75 -23.72 -1.58
C ASN A 227 52.62 -23.34 -0.10
N GLY A 228 51.91 -24.17 0.67
CA GLY A 228 51.85 -24.09 2.13
C GLY A 228 50.65 -24.84 2.69
N THR A 229 50.88 -26.09 3.08
CA THR A 229 50.13 -26.91 4.06
C THR A 229 48.66 -26.53 4.32
N ALA A 230 47.74 -27.33 3.76
CA ALA A 230 46.32 -27.31 4.11
C ALA A 230 46.14 -27.54 5.62
N THR A 231 45.74 -26.49 6.34
CA THR A 231 45.18 -26.62 7.68
C THR A 231 43.68 -26.36 7.56
N THR A 232 42.90 -27.38 7.83
CA THR A 232 41.44 -27.37 7.92
C THR A 232 40.96 -26.32 8.92
N VAL A 233 40.20 -25.32 8.46
CA VAL A 233 39.38 -24.47 9.34
C VAL A 233 37.95 -24.97 9.29
N SER A 234 37.70 -26.03 10.05
CA SER A 234 36.37 -26.44 10.48
C SER A 234 36.17 -25.98 11.92
N ALA A 235 35.44 -24.88 12.13
CA ALA A 235 34.63 -24.59 13.32
C ALA A 235 34.27 -23.10 13.38
N LEU A 236 33.01 -22.76 13.11
CA LEU A 236 32.33 -21.71 13.87
C LEU A 236 30.81 -21.97 13.77
N ALA A 237 30.39 -23.07 14.38
CA ALA A 237 29.00 -23.31 14.72
C ALA A 237 28.90 -23.52 16.23
N SER A 238 28.10 -22.64 16.84
CA SER A 238 27.39 -22.78 18.12
C SER A 238 28.17 -23.21 19.37
N THR A 239 28.34 -22.27 20.29
CA THR A 239 27.90 -22.39 21.69
C THR A 239 28.17 -21.09 22.44
N THR A 240 27.13 -20.40 22.88
CA THR A 240 27.02 -19.87 24.26
C THR A 240 25.63 -19.27 24.48
N SER A 241 24.92 -19.93 25.39
CA SER A 241 23.76 -19.42 26.09
C SER A 241 24.20 -18.40 27.15
N GLY A 242 23.39 -17.36 27.39
CA GLY A 242 23.35 -16.67 28.68
C GLY A 242 23.79 -15.20 28.68
N LYS A 243 22.78 -14.34 28.87
CA LYS A 243 22.79 -13.03 29.55
C LYS A 243 23.48 -11.84 28.85
N GLY A 244 22.62 -11.04 28.21
CA GLY A 244 22.51 -9.58 28.40
C GLY A 244 23.80 -8.78 28.57
N SER A 245 24.40 -8.38 27.45
CA SER A 245 25.13 -7.11 27.35
C SER A 245 25.07 -6.62 25.91
N SER A 246 24.59 -5.39 25.74
CA SER A 246 24.53 -4.67 24.48
C SER A 246 25.95 -4.43 23.97
N LEU A 247 26.35 -5.16 22.94
CA LEU A 247 27.54 -4.82 22.15
C LEU A 247 27.10 -3.86 21.04
N ILE A 248 27.44 -2.58 21.20
CA ILE A 248 27.27 -1.55 20.18
C ILE A 248 28.23 -1.90 19.03
N ALA A 249 27.68 -2.46 17.95
CA ALA A 249 28.42 -2.70 16.71
C ALA A 249 28.57 -1.38 15.93
N HIS A 250 29.68 -0.68 16.17
CA HIS A 250 30.19 0.35 15.26
C HIS A 250 30.92 -0.35 14.09
N GLY A 251 30.32 -0.34 12.89
CA GLY A 251 31.02 -0.73 11.67
C GLY A 251 30.16 -1.36 10.57
N THR A 252 29.20 -0.63 10.01
CA THR A 252 28.41 -1.08 8.83
C THR A 252 28.35 -0.07 7.68
N GLY A 253 29.20 0.96 7.69
CA GLY A 253 29.18 2.06 6.71
C GLY A 253 29.36 1.65 5.25
N ASN A 254 30.07 0.55 4.97
CA ASN A 254 30.33 0.11 3.59
C ASN A 254 29.30 -0.87 3.02
N LEU A 255 28.37 -1.40 3.83
CA LEU A 255 27.25 -2.20 3.32
C LEU A 255 26.15 -1.31 2.72
N GLY A 256 25.98 -0.09 3.24
CA GLY A 256 24.96 0.85 2.77
C GLY A 256 25.15 1.33 1.33
N GLN A 257 26.39 1.57 0.89
CA GLN A 257 26.67 2.01 -0.50
C GLN A 257 26.54 0.87 -1.51
N THR A 258 26.97 -0.35 -1.14
CA THR A 258 26.83 -1.52 -2.02
C THR A 258 25.35 -1.91 -2.17
N VAL A 259 24.56 -1.81 -1.11
CA VAL A 259 23.09 -1.98 -1.17
C VAL A 259 22.45 -0.86 -1.99
N GLY A 260 22.87 0.40 -1.82
CA GLY A 260 22.37 1.54 -2.62
C GLY A 260 22.63 1.41 -4.12
N ASN A 261 23.82 0.96 -4.52
CA ASN A 261 24.18 0.74 -5.92
C ASN A 261 23.52 -0.52 -6.51
N LEU A 262 23.29 -1.56 -5.72
CA LEU A 262 22.50 -2.73 -6.13
C LEU A 262 21.03 -2.33 -6.33
N GLN A 263 20.47 -1.51 -5.44
CA GLN A 263 19.09 -1.03 -5.50
C GLN A 263 18.86 -0.02 -6.64
N ALA A 264 19.89 0.76 -7.01
CA ALA A 264 19.87 1.62 -8.20
C ALA A 264 20.00 0.83 -9.52
N ARG A 265 20.73 -0.30 -9.54
CA ARG A 265 20.79 -1.22 -10.70
C ARG A 265 19.55 -2.11 -10.82
N LEU A 266 18.90 -2.45 -9.71
CA LEU A 266 17.62 -3.18 -9.64
C LEU A 266 16.42 -2.26 -9.90
N GLY A 267 16.51 -1.43 -10.94
CA GLY A 267 15.52 -0.41 -11.30
C GLY A 267 14.09 -0.82 -10.96
N ALA A 268 13.50 -0.13 -9.98
CA ALA A 268 12.11 -0.29 -9.55
C ALA A 268 11.65 -1.76 -9.38
N SER A 269 12.40 -2.59 -8.65
CA SER A 269 11.82 -3.86 -8.19
C SER A 269 10.52 -3.58 -7.40
N PHE A 270 9.42 -4.23 -7.81
CA PHE A 270 8.13 -4.05 -7.16
C PHE A 270 8.20 -4.63 -5.75
N ASP A 271 7.95 -3.78 -4.74
CA ASP A 271 7.77 -4.23 -3.37
C ASP A 271 6.36 -4.81 -3.20
N PHE A 272 6.24 -6.12 -3.47
CA PHE A 272 4.99 -6.85 -3.31
C PHE A 272 4.58 -7.09 -1.85
N GLN A 273 5.52 -7.01 -0.88
CA GLN A 273 5.17 -7.11 0.55
C GLN A 273 4.28 -5.94 0.99
N SER A 274 4.49 -4.76 0.39
CA SER A 274 3.64 -3.59 0.59
C SER A 274 2.28 -3.70 -0.12
N ALA A 275 2.20 -4.41 -1.25
CA ALA A 275 1.08 -4.42 -2.20
C ALA A 275 -0.12 -5.31 -1.83
N LYS A 276 -0.30 -5.66 -0.54
CA LYS A 276 -1.36 -6.56 -0.05
C LYS A 276 -2.82 -6.08 -0.26
N ASN A 277 -3.04 -4.93 -0.92
CA ASN A 277 -4.34 -4.28 -1.03
C ASN A 277 -4.81 -4.07 -2.47
N ALA A 278 -4.42 -4.91 -3.44
CA ALA A 278 -5.05 -4.94 -4.77
C ALA A 278 -6.48 -5.53 -4.69
N SER A 279 -7.34 -4.95 -3.85
CA SER A 279 -8.72 -5.38 -3.60
C SER A 279 -9.73 -4.69 -4.50
N GLN A 280 -9.31 -3.73 -5.33
CA GLN A 280 -10.17 -3.04 -6.28
C GLN A 280 -9.77 -3.38 -7.72
N ALA A 281 -10.72 -3.91 -8.48
CA ALA A 281 -10.57 -4.12 -9.90
C ALA A 281 -10.45 -2.77 -10.63
N TYR A 282 -9.46 -2.65 -11.52
CA TYR A 282 -9.31 -1.51 -12.41
C TYR A 282 -10.34 -1.53 -13.53
N THR A 283 -10.60 -2.73 -14.08
CA THR A 283 -11.70 -2.93 -15.03
C THR A 283 -12.34 -4.30 -14.82
N ARG A 284 -13.66 -4.38 -15.10
CA ARG A 284 -14.46 -5.61 -15.10
C ARG A 284 -15.03 -5.77 -16.49
N PHE A 285 -15.01 -6.97 -17.04
CA PHE A 285 -15.59 -7.25 -18.33
C PHE A 285 -16.26 -8.62 -18.33
N PHE A 286 -17.21 -8.79 -19.24
CA PHE A 286 -17.91 -10.06 -19.43
C PHE A 286 -17.29 -10.82 -20.61
N ALA A 287 -17.31 -12.15 -20.54
CA ALA A 287 -16.88 -13.00 -21.65
C ALA A 287 -17.78 -12.80 -22.88
N ILE A 288 -17.23 -13.02 -24.08
CA ILE A 288 -17.86 -12.64 -25.36
C ILE A 288 -19.04 -13.51 -25.80
N SER A 289 -19.30 -14.67 -25.20
CA SER A 289 -20.45 -15.48 -25.64
C SER A 289 -20.86 -16.54 -24.61
N GLY A 290 -22.08 -17.07 -24.78
CA GLY A 290 -22.72 -18.09 -23.94
C GLY A 290 -22.09 -19.49 -23.97
N SER A 291 -20.83 -19.62 -24.42
CA SER A 291 -20.04 -20.84 -24.22
C SER A 291 -19.60 -20.89 -22.75
N ALA A 292 -19.97 -21.97 -22.05
CA ALA A 292 -19.64 -22.16 -20.63
C ALA A 292 -18.12 -22.26 -20.35
N ARG A 293 -17.25 -22.32 -21.38
CA ARG A 293 -15.82 -22.62 -21.28
C ARG A 293 -14.87 -21.40 -21.41
N ASN A 294 -15.40 -20.18 -21.39
CA ASN A 294 -14.62 -18.98 -21.74
C ASN A 294 -13.77 -18.43 -20.56
N GLN A 295 -12.83 -19.25 -20.09
CA GLN A 295 -11.75 -18.80 -19.20
C GLN A 295 -10.71 -18.05 -20.05
N PRO A 296 -10.39 -16.80 -19.73
CA PRO A 296 -9.20 -16.16 -20.26
C PRO A 296 -7.96 -17.00 -19.95
N GLN A 297 -6.93 -16.91 -20.79
CA GLN A 297 -5.65 -17.60 -20.64
C GLN A 297 -4.46 -16.67 -20.91
N GLY A 298 -4.74 -15.37 -21.00
CA GLY A 298 -3.74 -14.34 -21.21
C GLY A 298 -4.40 -13.03 -21.65
N PHE A 299 -3.69 -11.92 -21.49
CA PHE A 299 -4.11 -10.66 -22.05
C PHE A 299 -2.89 -9.79 -22.36
N ALA A 300 -3.06 -8.89 -23.33
CA ALA A 300 -2.05 -7.92 -23.74
C ALA A 300 -2.65 -6.51 -23.73
N VAL A 301 -1.84 -5.51 -23.43
CA VAL A 301 -2.28 -4.12 -23.30
C VAL A 301 -1.58 -3.28 -24.37
N ASP A 302 -2.37 -2.54 -25.13
CA ASP A 302 -1.92 -1.51 -26.06
C ASP A 302 -2.21 -0.14 -25.44
N GLU A 303 -1.24 0.36 -24.68
CA GLU A 303 -1.36 1.62 -23.96
C GLU A 303 -1.50 2.81 -24.92
N ALA A 304 -0.82 2.74 -26.08
CA ALA A 304 -0.89 3.78 -27.10
C ALA A 304 -2.29 3.89 -27.70
N ALA A 305 -2.96 2.76 -27.94
CA ALA A 305 -4.33 2.73 -28.45
C ALA A 305 -5.40 2.81 -27.34
N ARG A 306 -5.02 2.82 -26.06
CA ARG A 306 -5.91 2.64 -24.89
C ARG A 306 -6.85 1.44 -25.05
N ARG A 307 -6.29 0.30 -25.47
CA ARG A 307 -7.02 -0.96 -25.67
C ARG A 307 -6.33 -2.10 -24.95
N PHE A 308 -7.08 -3.15 -24.65
CA PHE A 308 -6.49 -4.42 -24.26
C PHE A 308 -7.12 -5.57 -25.04
N TYR A 309 -6.35 -6.65 -25.15
CA TYR A 309 -6.73 -7.86 -25.85
C TYR A 309 -6.76 -9.02 -24.87
N VAL A 310 -7.82 -9.82 -24.87
CA VAL A 310 -7.93 -10.99 -23.99
C VAL A 310 -7.97 -12.25 -24.84
N PHE A 311 -7.10 -13.19 -24.52
CA PHE A 311 -7.03 -14.50 -25.16
C PHE A 311 -7.85 -15.52 -24.37
N PHE A 312 -8.74 -16.24 -25.04
CA PHE A 312 -9.52 -17.33 -24.47
C PHE A 312 -9.01 -18.65 -25.05
N GLY A 313 -8.11 -19.33 -24.34
CA GLY A 313 -7.35 -20.46 -24.89
C GLY A 313 -8.20 -21.64 -25.35
N TYR A 314 -9.30 -21.94 -24.66
CA TYR A 314 -10.17 -23.07 -25.02
C TYR A 314 -10.92 -22.87 -26.35
N ASP A 315 -11.32 -21.64 -26.64
CA ASP A 315 -12.00 -21.27 -27.89
C ASP A 315 -11.00 -20.74 -28.94
N SER A 316 -9.74 -20.55 -28.53
CA SER A 316 -8.67 -19.93 -29.31
C SER A 316 -9.12 -18.62 -29.98
N THR A 317 -9.90 -17.81 -29.25
CA THR A 317 -10.40 -16.50 -29.69
C THR A 317 -9.68 -15.37 -28.97
N ILE A 318 -9.48 -14.25 -29.66
CA ILE A 318 -8.95 -13.01 -29.08
C ILE A 318 -10.00 -11.91 -29.15
N ALA A 319 -10.22 -11.29 -28.01
CA ALA A 319 -11.16 -10.22 -27.78
C ALA A 319 -10.47 -8.89 -27.67
N GLN A 320 -11.09 -7.80 -28.11
CA GLN A 320 -10.60 -6.44 -27.90
C GLN A 320 -11.56 -5.66 -27.02
N PHE A 321 -11.02 -4.87 -26.09
CA PHE A 321 -11.76 -4.05 -25.13
C PHE A 321 -11.12 -2.65 -25.01
N GLU A 322 -11.87 -1.70 -24.46
CA GLU A 322 -11.36 -0.37 -24.10
C GLU A 322 -10.63 -0.44 -22.76
N LEU A 323 -9.41 0.08 -22.68
CA LEU A 323 -8.64 0.06 -21.43
C LEU A 323 -9.31 0.90 -20.34
N ASP A 324 -9.87 2.05 -20.71
CA ASP A 324 -10.61 2.95 -19.82
C ASP A 324 -12.13 2.74 -19.88
N GLY A 325 -12.58 1.61 -20.41
CA GLY A 325 -14.00 1.28 -20.53
C GLY A 325 -14.66 1.11 -19.15
N PRO A 326 -15.99 1.30 -19.06
CA PRO A 326 -16.73 1.15 -17.81
C PRO A 326 -16.66 -0.29 -17.28
N LEU A 327 -16.89 -0.45 -15.96
CA LEU A 327 -17.05 -1.78 -15.36
C LEU A 327 -18.24 -2.51 -16.02
N GLY A 328 -18.00 -3.76 -16.41
CA GLY A 328 -18.96 -4.60 -17.12
C GLY A 328 -19.02 -4.37 -18.63
N GLN A 329 -17.96 -3.82 -19.24
CA GLN A 329 -17.93 -3.63 -20.69
C GLN A 329 -18.03 -4.95 -21.47
N LEU A 330 -18.66 -4.87 -22.65
CA LEU A 330 -18.63 -5.89 -23.68
C LEU A 330 -17.39 -5.69 -24.54
N ALA A 331 -16.95 -6.74 -25.25
CA ALA A 331 -15.86 -6.59 -26.19
C ALA A 331 -16.26 -5.69 -27.36
N LEU A 332 -15.33 -4.85 -27.80
CA LEU A 332 -15.44 -4.06 -29.02
C LEU A 332 -15.49 -4.95 -30.26
N SER A 333 -14.68 -6.01 -30.25
CA SER A 333 -14.60 -6.99 -31.33
C SER A 333 -13.98 -8.31 -30.85
N ALA A 334 -14.12 -9.36 -31.65
CA ALA A 334 -13.46 -10.64 -31.44
C ALA A 334 -12.88 -11.20 -32.75
N SER A 335 -11.82 -11.99 -32.66
CA SER A 335 -11.35 -12.84 -33.76
C SER A 335 -12.28 -14.03 -33.95
N LEU A 336 -12.18 -14.71 -35.10
CA LEU A 336 -12.75 -16.05 -35.24
C LEU A 336 -11.92 -17.05 -34.43
N THR A 337 -12.55 -18.15 -33.99
CA THR A 337 -11.86 -19.32 -33.43
C THR A 337 -10.87 -19.86 -34.45
N THR A 338 -9.69 -20.25 -34.00
CA THR A 338 -8.64 -20.85 -34.84
C THR A 338 -8.00 -22.03 -34.12
N THR A 339 -7.46 -23.00 -34.87
CA THR A 339 -6.68 -24.11 -34.31
C THR A 339 -5.18 -23.81 -34.27
N ARG A 340 -4.76 -22.60 -34.66
CA ARG A 340 -3.34 -22.23 -34.75
C ARG A 340 -2.75 -21.74 -33.44
N LEU A 341 -3.59 -21.26 -32.51
CA LEU A 341 -3.14 -20.72 -31.23
C LEU A 341 -3.07 -21.84 -30.17
N GLY A 342 -2.07 -21.78 -29.29
CA GLY A 342 -1.91 -22.71 -28.18
C GLY A 342 -2.74 -22.32 -26.95
N HIS A 343 -2.37 -22.80 -25.77
CA HIS A 343 -3.23 -22.68 -24.58
C HIS A 343 -3.18 -21.32 -23.87
N SER A 344 -1.99 -20.79 -23.55
CA SER A 344 -1.86 -19.64 -22.64
C SER A 344 -0.77 -18.62 -23.01
N GLY A 345 -1.06 -17.35 -22.78
CA GLY A 345 -0.18 -16.22 -23.07
C GLY A 345 -0.61 -15.39 -24.27
N LEU A 346 -0.55 -14.07 -24.11
CA LEU A 346 -0.74 -13.09 -25.17
C LEU A 346 0.12 -11.87 -24.83
N THR A 347 0.90 -11.37 -25.78
CA THR A 347 1.73 -10.17 -25.58
C THR A 347 1.72 -9.28 -26.82
N LEU A 348 2.19 -8.04 -26.66
CA LEU A 348 2.12 -7.01 -27.68
C LEU A 348 3.52 -6.53 -28.08
N GLU A 349 3.74 -6.47 -29.39
CA GLU A 349 4.87 -5.79 -30.01
C GLU A 349 4.38 -4.47 -30.61
N TYR A 350 5.04 -3.38 -30.29
CA TYR A 350 4.86 -2.11 -30.99
C TYR A 350 5.77 -2.08 -32.23
N SER A 351 5.16 -1.99 -33.42
CA SER A 351 5.88 -1.85 -34.69
C SER A 351 5.46 -0.58 -35.42
N THR A 352 6.33 -0.08 -36.29
CA THR A 352 6.03 1.06 -37.18
C THR A 352 4.87 0.79 -38.14
N SER A 353 4.58 -0.49 -38.42
CA SER A 353 3.45 -0.94 -39.23
C SER A 353 2.15 -1.17 -38.44
N GLY A 354 2.13 -0.77 -37.18
CA GLY A 354 1.06 -1.04 -36.22
C GLY A 354 1.40 -2.19 -35.26
N SER A 355 0.66 -2.29 -34.17
CA SER A 355 0.90 -3.30 -33.14
C SER A 355 0.73 -4.72 -33.67
N LYS A 356 1.59 -5.65 -33.23
CA LYS A 356 1.50 -7.09 -33.52
C LYS A 356 1.26 -7.85 -32.22
N LEU A 357 0.41 -8.86 -32.27
CA LEU A 357 0.21 -9.79 -31.17
C LEU A 357 1.15 -10.99 -31.33
N TRP A 358 1.61 -11.47 -30.19
CA TRP A 358 2.34 -12.71 -30.05
C TRP A 358 1.59 -13.64 -29.11
N ALA A 359 1.48 -14.90 -29.51
CA ALA A 359 0.81 -15.95 -28.74
C ALA A 359 1.49 -17.30 -29.01
N PRO A 360 1.35 -18.30 -28.12
CA PRO A 360 1.77 -19.66 -28.41
C PRO A 360 1.16 -20.19 -29.71
N SER A 361 1.93 -20.98 -30.45
CA SER A 361 1.38 -21.83 -31.50
C SER A 361 0.68 -23.05 -30.87
N ALA A 362 -0.28 -23.63 -31.57
CA ALA A 362 -0.82 -24.95 -31.23
C ALA A 362 0.24 -26.06 -31.35
N ASN A 363 1.32 -25.80 -32.10
CA ASN A 363 2.50 -26.64 -32.16
C ASN A 363 3.40 -26.40 -30.94
N SER A 364 3.80 -27.48 -30.27
CA SER A 364 4.75 -27.48 -29.16
C SER A 364 6.04 -26.74 -29.51
N GLY A 365 6.56 -25.95 -28.57
CA GLY A 365 7.85 -25.27 -28.74
C GLY A 365 7.86 -24.00 -29.57
N LYS A 366 6.70 -23.50 -30.06
CA LYS A 366 6.62 -22.39 -31.02
C LYS A 366 5.68 -21.26 -30.59
N ALA A 367 5.86 -20.08 -31.18
CA ALA A 367 4.93 -18.95 -31.06
C ALA A 367 4.58 -18.36 -32.44
N LEU A 368 3.45 -17.67 -32.49
CA LEU A 368 2.92 -16.97 -33.65
C LEU A 368 2.95 -15.46 -33.43
N ARG A 369 3.43 -14.73 -34.42
CA ARG A 369 3.36 -13.26 -34.53
C ARG A 369 2.36 -12.86 -35.61
N PHE A 370 1.38 -12.02 -35.30
CA PHE A 370 0.32 -11.65 -36.25
C PHE A 370 -0.30 -10.27 -35.96
N SER A 371 -1.02 -9.72 -36.93
CA SER A 371 -1.89 -8.56 -36.70
C SER A 371 -3.27 -9.03 -36.26
N TYR A 372 -3.82 -8.40 -35.23
CA TYR A 372 -5.22 -8.60 -34.86
C TYR A 372 -6.15 -8.04 -35.95
N VAL A 373 -7.14 -8.84 -36.38
CA VAL A 373 -8.19 -8.42 -37.30
C VAL A 373 -9.53 -8.91 -36.76
N ALA A 374 -10.45 -7.98 -36.55
CA ALA A 374 -11.81 -8.29 -36.09
C ALA A 374 -12.52 -9.22 -37.08
N GLY A 375 -13.16 -10.28 -36.57
CA GLY A 375 -13.92 -11.22 -37.39
C GLY A 375 -13.08 -12.11 -38.32
N ALA A 376 -11.77 -12.20 -38.13
CA ALA A 376 -10.88 -13.06 -38.91
C ALA A 376 -10.03 -13.98 -38.01
N GLN A 377 -9.52 -15.07 -38.58
CA GLN A 377 -8.49 -15.91 -37.96
C GLN A 377 -7.09 -15.27 -38.15
N PRO A 378 -6.08 -15.62 -37.34
CA PRO A 378 -4.70 -15.15 -37.51
C PRO A 378 -3.98 -15.88 -38.66
N ASP A 379 -4.53 -15.83 -39.88
CA ASP A 379 -4.11 -16.68 -41.01
C ASP A 379 -2.78 -16.25 -41.67
N ASN A 380 -2.34 -15.01 -41.44
CA ASN A 380 -1.05 -14.49 -41.91
C ASN A 380 0.01 -14.41 -40.79
N SER A 381 -0.01 -15.37 -39.86
CA SER A 381 0.95 -15.38 -38.75
C SER A 381 2.32 -15.93 -39.16
N GLN A 382 3.35 -15.33 -38.57
CA GLN A 382 4.75 -15.73 -38.68
C GLN A 382 5.09 -16.67 -37.51
N GLU A 383 5.64 -17.85 -37.79
CA GLU A 383 5.95 -18.85 -36.77
C GLU A 383 7.43 -18.81 -36.36
N TYR A 384 7.68 -18.82 -35.05
CA TYR A 384 9.00 -18.78 -34.44
C TYR A 384 9.16 -19.99 -33.52
N GLN A 385 10.21 -20.79 -33.71
CA GLN A 385 10.48 -21.96 -32.88
C GLN A 385 11.52 -21.63 -31.80
N PHE A 386 11.14 -21.80 -30.54
CA PHE A 386 11.98 -21.50 -29.38
C PHE A 386 12.42 -22.74 -28.63
N PHE A 387 11.62 -23.82 -28.65
CA PHE A 387 11.96 -25.10 -28.04
C PHE A 387 11.76 -26.25 -29.03
N THR A 388 12.35 -27.40 -28.72
CA THR A 388 12.13 -28.63 -29.50
C THR A 388 10.68 -29.03 -29.44
N ASP A 389 10.10 -29.36 -30.59
CA ASP A 389 8.86 -30.11 -30.62
C ASP A 389 9.19 -31.54 -30.23
N ASP A 390 8.88 -31.91 -29.00
CA ASP A 390 9.05 -33.28 -28.50
C ASP A 390 7.84 -34.16 -28.82
N GLY A 391 6.84 -33.65 -29.55
CA GLY A 391 5.63 -34.38 -29.94
C GLY A 391 4.73 -34.78 -28.76
N SER A 392 5.04 -34.35 -27.53
CA SER A 392 4.30 -34.76 -26.32
C SER A 392 2.96 -34.03 -26.18
N GLY A 393 2.71 -32.97 -26.97
CA GLY A 393 1.49 -32.16 -26.91
C GLY A 393 1.31 -31.37 -25.61
N THR A 394 2.24 -31.47 -24.66
CA THR A 394 2.18 -30.81 -23.35
C THR A 394 3.13 -29.62 -23.23
N ASN A 395 4.00 -29.41 -24.21
CA ASN A 395 4.99 -28.33 -24.24
C ASN A 395 4.46 -27.04 -24.90
N TYR A 396 3.47 -26.42 -24.27
CA TYR A 396 3.02 -25.08 -24.68
C TYR A 396 4.11 -24.05 -24.36
N THR A 397 4.66 -23.43 -25.39
CA THR A 397 5.59 -22.30 -25.22
C THR A 397 4.80 -21.03 -25.01
N SER A 398 4.93 -20.43 -23.83
CA SER A 398 4.36 -19.11 -23.57
C SER A 398 5.41 -18.04 -23.86
N VAL A 399 4.98 -16.90 -24.43
CA VAL A 399 5.87 -15.79 -24.78
C VAL A 399 5.37 -14.48 -24.20
N SER A 400 6.30 -13.64 -23.74
CA SER A 400 6.04 -12.25 -23.34
C SER A 400 7.11 -11.33 -23.91
N ILE A 401 6.74 -10.09 -24.18
CA ILE A 401 7.64 -9.02 -24.60
C ILE A 401 7.82 -8.07 -23.42
N THR A 402 9.05 -7.60 -23.19
CA THR A 402 9.30 -6.57 -22.17
C THR A 402 8.62 -5.26 -22.58
N ASP A 403 8.08 -4.52 -21.63
CA ASP A 403 7.33 -3.30 -21.92
C ASP A 403 8.15 -2.23 -22.67
N ASP A 404 9.46 -2.20 -22.45
CA ASP A 404 10.45 -1.40 -23.17
C ASP A 404 10.80 -1.92 -24.59
N GLN A 405 10.15 -2.98 -25.04
CA GLN A 405 10.29 -3.61 -26.37
C GLN A 405 11.71 -4.11 -26.69
N GLN A 406 12.54 -4.36 -25.67
CA GLN A 406 13.90 -4.84 -25.89
C GLN A 406 13.98 -6.35 -26.08
N TYR A 407 13.21 -7.11 -25.29
CA TYR A 407 13.33 -8.56 -25.21
C TYR A 407 12.02 -9.27 -25.49
N LEU A 408 12.14 -10.46 -26.11
CA LEU A 408 11.11 -11.49 -26.08
C LEU A 408 11.58 -12.60 -25.15
N VAL A 409 10.74 -12.99 -24.21
CA VAL A 409 11.00 -14.06 -23.25
C VAL A 409 10.06 -15.23 -23.56
N ALA A 410 10.64 -16.40 -23.83
CA ALA A 410 9.92 -17.64 -24.08
C ALA A 410 10.10 -18.59 -22.88
N VAL A 411 9.00 -19.21 -22.43
CA VAL A 411 8.99 -20.11 -21.27
C VAL A 411 8.37 -21.45 -21.65
N SER A 412 9.09 -22.54 -21.36
CA SER A 412 8.58 -23.90 -21.44
C SER A 412 7.80 -24.28 -20.16
N PRO A 413 6.87 -25.25 -20.21
CA PRO A 413 6.05 -25.56 -19.05
C PRO A 413 6.81 -26.33 -17.96
N TRP A 414 7.43 -27.49 -18.26
CA TRP A 414 8.13 -28.30 -17.23
C TRP A 414 9.29 -29.16 -17.76
N PRO A 415 10.50 -29.10 -17.16
CA PRO A 415 10.94 -28.04 -16.26
C PRO A 415 10.78 -26.68 -16.94
N ALA A 416 10.42 -25.65 -16.16
CA ALA A 416 10.20 -24.33 -16.72
C ALA A 416 11.54 -23.70 -17.08
N VAL A 417 11.90 -23.77 -18.36
CA VAL A 417 13.11 -23.17 -18.93
C VAL A 417 12.72 -21.84 -19.52
N VAL A 418 13.43 -20.79 -19.13
CA VAL A 418 13.27 -19.44 -19.65
C VAL A 418 14.38 -19.18 -20.66
N ARG A 419 14.00 -18.70 -21.85
CA ARG A 419 14.91 -18.25 -22.90
C ARG A 419 14.59 -16.82 -23.27
N VAL A 420 15.63 -16.00 -23.32
CA VAL A 420 15.52 -14.56 -23.59
C VAL A 420 16.15 -14.26 -24.94
N TYR A 421 15.46 -13.48 -25.76
CA TYR A 421 15.87 -13.11 -27.11
C TYR A 421 15.84 -11.60 -27.28
N SER A 422 16.71 -11.06 -28.12
CA SER A 422 16.54 -9.67 -28.60
C SER A 422 15.34 -9.61 -29.52
N LEU A 423 14.34 -8.79 -29.17
CA LEU A 423 13.13 -8.64 -29.97
C LEU A 423 13.46 -8.08 -31.36
N ALA A 424 14.31 -7.05 -31.42
CA ALA A 424 14.74 -6.43 -32.67
C ALA A 424 15.41 -7.44 -33.62
N THR A 425 16.31 -8.29 -33.11
CA THR A 425 16.99 -9.32 -33.91
C THR A 425 16.00 -10.38 -34.42
N LEU A 426 15.06 -10.83 -33.57
CA LEU A 426 14.03 -11.79 -33.96
C LEU A 426 13.13 -11.24 -35.08
N VAL A 427 12.63 -10.01 -34.91
CA VAL A 427 11.73 -9.38 -35.88
C VAL A 427 12.46 -9.13 -37.21
N ALA A 428 13.71 -8.67 -37.17
CA ALA A 428 14.53 -8.45 -38.37
C ALA A 428 14.86 -9.75 -39.12
N SER A 429 15.10 -10.84 -38.39
CA SER A 429 15.46 -12.13 -38.96
C SER A 429 14.26 -12.89 -39.54
N GLY A 430 13.03 -12.57 -39.11
CA GLY A 430 11.80 -13.17 -39.61
C GLY A 430 11.46 -14.54 -38.99
N PRO A 431 10.40 -15.23 -39.45
CA PRO A 431 10.02 -16.54 -38.93
C PRO A 431 11.14 -17.58 -39.15
N GLY A 432 11.35 -18.47 -38.18
CA GLY A 432 12.47 -19.42 -38.22
C GLY A 432 12.69 -20.21 -36.93
N ASP A 433 13.79 -20.96 -36.89
CA ASP A 433 14.23 -21.75 -35.74
C ASP A 433 15.27 -20.99 -34.91
N TYR A 434 14.91 -20.66 -33.67
CA TYR A 434 15.68 -19.88 -32.73
C TYR A 434 16.04 -20.67 -31.46
N ARG A 435 15.94 -22.01 -31.49
CA ARG A 435 16.23 -22.86 -30.33
C ARG A 435 17.63 -22.65 -29.73
N ASN A 436 18.59 -22.24 -30.55
CA ASN A 436 19.99 -22.04 -30.18
C ASN A 436 20.47 -20.58 -30.29
N SER A 437 19.53 -19.63 -30.42
CA SER A 437 19.84 -18.21 -30.67
C SER A 437 19.38 -17.30 -29.52
N TYR A 438 19.26 -17.86 -28.31
CA TYR A 438 18.91 -17.09 -27.12
C TYR A 438 20.12 -16.31 -26.58
N LEU A 439 19.87 -15.15 -25.98
CA LEU A 439 20.85 -14.36 -25.24
C LEU A 439 21.14 -14.98 -23.88
N TYR A 440 20.07 -15.36 -23.18
CA TYR A 440 20.13 -15.91 -21.83
C TYR A 440 19.21 -17.13 -21.73
N GLN A 441 19.63 -18.11 -20.93
CA GLN A 441 18.81 -19.27 -20.60
C GLN A 441 19.04 -19.64 -19.14
N TRP A 442 17.95 -19.90 -18.44
CA TRP A 442 17.96 -20.40 -17.07
C TRP A 442 16.68 -21.20 -16.78
N THR A 443 16.65 -21.91 -15.66
CA THR A 443 15.50 -22.73 -15.25
C THR A 443 14.86 -22.09 -14.03
N VAL A 444 13.53 -22.01 -14.00
CA VAL A 444 12.79 -21.59 -12.81
C VAL A 444 12.95 -22.66 -11.72
N PRO A 445 13.48 -22.32 -10.54
CA PRO A 445 13.66 -23.31 -9.47
C PRO A 445 12.31 -23.87 -9.00
N THR A 446 12.20 -25.20 -8.95
CA THR A 446 10.93 -25.90 -8.67
C THR A 446 10.51 -25.83 -7.19
N ASP A 447 11.46 -25.58 -6.31
CA ASP A 447 11.30 -25.42 -4.86
C ASP A 447 10.76 -24.03 -4.46
N GLN A 448 10.72 -23.08 -5.40
CA GLN A 448 10.30 -21.71 -5.12
C GLN A 448 8.79 -21.50 -5.19
N PHE A 449 8.05 -22.38 -5.87
CA PHE A 449 6.59 -22.33 -5.90
C PHE A 449 6.01 -22.94 -4.62
N PRO A 450 5.06 -22.25 -3.94
CA PRO A 450 4.41 -22.78 -2.75
C PRO A 450 3.80 -24.16 -3.04
N GLY A 451 4.24 -25.18 -2.29
CA GLY A 451 3.79 -26.57 -2.43
C GLY A 451 4.63 -27.47 -3.35
N GLY A 452 5.65 -26.93 -4.02
CA GLY A 452 6.53 -27.70 -4.91
C GLY A 452 5.98 -27.90 -6.32
N PRO A 453 6.73 -28.59 -7.20
CA PRO A 453 6.35 -28.79 -8.60
C PRO A 453 5.00 -29.52 -8.71
N GLY A 454 4.04 -28.87 -9.39
CA GLY A 454 2.68 -29.38 -9.59
C GLY A 454 1.60 -28.79 -8.67
N VAL A 455 1.97 -28.01 -7.63
CA VAL A 455 0.98 -27.42 -6.72
C VAL A 455 0.58 -26.00 -7.11
N THR A 456 1.49 -25.15 -7.59
CA THR A 456 1.14 -23.79 -8.03
C THR A 456 1.63 -23.58 -9.46
N PRO A 457 0.77 -23.74 -10.49
CA PRO A 457 1.20 -23.61 -11.88
C PRO A 457 1.59 -22.17 -12.22
N ILE A 458 2.50 -22.04 -13.18
CA ILE A 458 2.76 -20.76 -13.85
C ILE A 458 1.52 -20.43 -14.67
N GLN A 459 0.90 -19.30 -14.36
CA GLN A 459 -0.32 -18.84 -15.02
C GLN A 459 -0.01 -17.85 -16.14
N ALA A 460 0.98 -16.97 -15.94
CA ALA A 460 1.43 -16.02 -16.95
C ALA A 460 2.81 -15.44 -16.61
N HIS A 461 3.36 -14.65 -17.53
CA HIS A 461 4.56 -13.87 -17.28
C HIS A 461 4.61 -12.58 -18.11
N VAL A 462 5.42 -11.61 -17.67
CA VAL A 462 5.65 -10.32 -18.34
C VAL A 462 7.03 -9.78 -17.97
N GLY A 463 7.66 -8.96 -18.81
CA GLY A 463 8.94 -8.34 -18.49
C GLY A 463 8.90 -6.80 -18.51
N ARG A 464 9.82 -6.18 -17.78
CA ARG A 464 10.13 -4.75 -17.84
C ARG A 464 11.62 -4.53 -17.63
N GLY A 465 12.27 -3.86 -18.58
CA GLY A 465 13.71 -3.61 -18.51
C GLY A 465 14.49 -4.91 -18.32
N SER A 466 15.27 -4.99 -17.24
CA SER A 466 16.06 -6.17 -16.88
C SER A 466 15.32 -7.16 -15.97
N VAL A 467 14.03 -6.97 -15.68
CA VAL A 467 13.27 -7.82 -14.75
C VAL A 467 12.13 -8.54 -15.47
N PHE A 468 11.98 -9.82 -15.19
CA PHE A 468 10.96 -10.71 -15.73
C PHE A 468 10.09 -11.27 -14.60
N TYR A 469 8.79 -11.04 -14.67
CA TYR A 469 7.81 -11.41 -13.65
C TYR A 469 7.05 -12.67 -14.06
N ILE A 470 7.02 -13.67 -13.17
CA ILE A 470 6.21 -14.88 -13.28
C ILE A 470 5.02 -14.75 -12.32
N LEU A 471 3.82 -14.88 -12.86
CA LEU A 471 2.57 -15.01 -12.13
C LEU A 471 2.27 -16.49 -11.92
N ALA A 472 2.03 -16.89 -10.67
CA ALA A 472 1.66 -18.25 -10.31
C ALA A 472 0.43 -18.24 -9.40
N GLY A 473 -0.41 -19.27 -9.50
CA GLY A 473 -1.60 -19.42 -8.67
C GLY A 473 -2.45 -20.62 -9.10
N LEU A 474 -3.40 -21.03 -8.27
CA LEU A 474 -4.41 -22.02 -8.63
C LEU A 474 -5.80 -21.37 -8.62
N GLY A 475 -6.73 -21.94 -9.38
CA GLY A 475 -8.14 -21.58 -9.32
C GLY A 475 -8.91 -22.06 -8.09
N THR A 476 -8.31 -22.06 -6.90
CA THR A 476 -9.05 -22.32 -5.65
C THR A 476 -9.03 -21.08 -4.77
N ASN A 477 -10.14 -20.77 -4.10
CA ASN A 477 -10.27 -19.54 -3.30
C ASN A 477 -9.21 -19.31 -2.20
N ASN A 478 -8.58 -20.38 -1.74
CA ASN A 478 -7.55 -20.30 -0.71
C ASN A 478 -6.15 -20.40 -1.29
N ALA A 479 -6.01 -20.69 -2.58
CA ALA A 479 -4.72 -20.71 -3.23
C ALA A 479 -4.24 -19.28 -3.43
N PRO A 480 -3.16 -18.90 -2.76
CA PRO A 480 -2.66 -17.55 -2.88
C PRO A 480 -2.08 -17.32 -4.29
N CYS A 481 -2.34 -16.15 -4.87
CA CYS A 481 -1.61 -15.72 -6.06
C CYS A 481 -0.19 -15.32 -5.65
N SER A 482 0.81 -15.65 -6.46
CA SER A 482 2.20 -15.24 -6.21
C SER A 482 2.82 -14.62 -7.45
N ILE A 483 3.65 -13.59 -7.26
CA ILE A 483 4.41 -12.95 -8.32
C ILE A 483 5.89 -12.95 -7.96
N TYR A 484 6.72 -13.49 -8.85
CA TYR A 484 8.16 -13.58 -8.70
C TYR A 484 8.83 -12.77 -9.80
N GLY A 485 9.61 -11.76 -9.44
CA GLY A 485 10.46 -11.03 -10.39
C GLY A 485 11.87 -11.59 -10.38
N TYR A 486 12.35 -11.95 -11.57
CA TYR A 486 13.67 -12.50 -11.84
C TYR A 486 14.49 -11.49 -12.64
N ASP A 487 15.78 -11.38 -12.34
CA ASP A 487 16.72 -10.72 -13.24
C ASP A 487 16.84 -11.54 -14.53
N ILE A 488 16.60 -10.89 -15.67
CA ILE A 488 16.53 -11.53 -16.99
C ILE A 488 17.83 -12.24 -17.36
N GLN A 489 18.97 -11.66 -17.00
CA GLN A 489 20.29 -12.16 -17.37
C GLN A 489 20.72 -13.33 -16.50
N THR A 490 20.53 -13.21 -15.19
CA THR A 490 21.07 -14.17 -14.21
C THR A 490 20.07 -15.24 -13.77
N GLY A 491 18.77 -15.02 -13.97
CA GLY A 491 17.70 -15.89 -13.47
C GLY A 491 17.55 -15.86 -11.94
N LEU A 492 18.17 -14.90 -11.26
CA LEU A 492 18.04 -14.74 -9.81
C LEU A 492 16.77 -13.97 -9.44
N ILE A 493 16.11 -14.36 -8.36
CA ILE A 493 14.96 -13.59 -7.83
C ILE A 493 15.45 -12.23 -7.33
N VAL A 494 14.81 -11.17 -7.81
CA VAL A 494 15.02 -9.78 -7.39
C VAL A 494 13.81 -9.15 -6.72
N SER A 495 12.63 -9.76 -6.86
CA SER A 495 11.42 -9.39 -6.12
C SER A 495 10.50 -10.58 -5.93
N ARG A 496 9.78 -10.61 -4.81
CA ARG A 496 8.93 -11.73 -4.44
C ARG A 496 7.69 -11.24 -3.72
N GLY A 497 6.53 -11.63 -4.24
CA GLY A 497 5.23 -11.44 -3.63
C GLY A 497 4.56 -12.79 -3.44
N ASP A 498 4.73 -13.40 -2.28
CA ASP A 498 3.99 -14.62 -1.93
C ASP A 498 2.62 -14.25 -1.39
N SER A 499 1.63 -15.06 -1.72
CA SER A 499 0.30 -14.99 -1.14
C SER A 499 -0.41 -13.64 -1.24
N LEU A 500 -0.35 -13.09 -2.44
CA LEU A 500 -1.05 -11.87 -2.81
C LEU A 500 -2.57 -12.15 -2.87
N PRO A 501 -3.38 -11.40 -2.11
CA PRO A 501 -4.84 -11.55 -2.09
C PRO A 501 -5.50 -10.87 -3.31
N ILE A 502 -4.93 -11.05 -4.50
CA ILE A 502 -5.41 -10.40 -5.72
C ILE A 502 -6.75 -11.01 -6.09
N GLY A 503 -7.79 -10.19 -6.05
CA GLY A 503 -9.16 -10.58 -6.35
C GLY A 503 -9.88 -11.46 -5.33
N THR A 504 -9.24 -11.92 -4.25
CA THR A 504 -9.87 -12.83 -3.28
C THR A 504 -11.09 -12.20 -2.59
N ALA A 505 -10.99 -10.93 -2.18
CA ALA A 505 -12.10 -10.19 -1.57
C ALA A 505 -13.29 -10.04 -2.53
N ASP A 506 -13.02 -9.82 -3.81
CA ASP A 506 -14.03 -9.68 -4.85
C ASP A 506 -14.68 -11.02 -5.21
N ALA A 507 -13.91 -12.10 -5.20
CA ALA A 507 -14.44 -13.46 -5.36
C ALA A 507 -15.38 -13.84 -4.21
N ALA A 508 -15.03 -13.47 -2.97
CA ALA A 508 -15.86 -13.72 -1.78
C ALA A 508 -17.23 -13.00 -1.83
N LYS A 509 -17.36 -11.93 -2.62
CA LYS A 509 -18.62 -11.19 -2.80
C LYS A 509 -19.55 -11.80 -3.85
N VAL A 510 -19.08 -12.72 -4.71
CA VAL A 510 -19.91 -13.31 -5.76
C VAL A 510 -20.66 -14.53 -5.19
N GLU A 511 -21.99 -14.44 -5.17
CA GLU A 511 -22.97 -15.26 -4.39
C GLU A 511 -22.86 -16.80 -4.45
N ALA A 512 -21.92 -17.42 -5.19
CA ALA A 512 -21.83 -18.88 -5.27
C ALA A 512 -20.44 -19.51 -5.54
N GLY A 513 -19.29 -18.82 -5.49
CA GLY A 513 -17.97 -19.47 -5.68
C GLY A 513 -16.85 -18.78 -4.94
N ASN A 514 -15.95 -19.47 -4.24
CA ASN A 514 -15.29 -20.76 -4.51
C ASN A 514 -14.04 -20.58 -5.43
N TYR A 515 -14.10 -19.66 -6.39
CA TYR A 515 -13.08 -19.56 -7.43
C TYR A 515 -12.48 -18.16 -7.57
N ASN A 516 -11.14 -18.09 -7.55
CA ASN A 516 -10.34 -16.95 -7.94
C ASN A 516 -9.04 -17.48 -8.56
N GLU A 517 -8.92 -17.41 -9.88
CA GLU A 517 -7.74 -17.89 -10.60
C GLU A 517 -7.06 -16.73 -11.34
N PRO A 518 -5.76 -16.48 -11.13
CA PRO A 518 -4.99 -15.59 -12.00
C PRO A 518 -4.80 -16.21 -13.39
N GLU A 519 -5.12 -15.49 -14.47
CA GLU A 519 -5.07 -15.97 -15.86
C GLU A 519 -4.18 -15.12 -16.79
N GLY A 520 -3.45 -14.16 -16.25
CA GLY A 520 -2.74 -13.20 -17.07
C GLY A 520 -2.04 -12.14 -16.26
N ILE A 521 -0.92 -11.66 -16.78
CA ILE A 521 -0.17 -10.53 -16.23
C ILE A 521 0.30 -9.63 -17.38
N ALA A 522 0.20 -8.32 -17.20
CA ALA A 522 0.70 -7.32 -18.14
C ALA A 522 1.17 -6.06 -17.39
N PHE A 523 1.72 -5.08 -18.11
CA PHE A 523 1.92 -3.73 -17.58
C PHE A 523 0.81 -2.78 -18.06
N VAL A 524 0.34 -1.91 -17.17
CA VAL A 524 -0.62 -0.83 -17.44
C VAL A 524 -0.20 0.42 -16.66
N ASP A 525 0.07 1.51 -17.35
CA ASP A 525 0.45 2.82 -16.82
C ASP A 525 1.56 2.70 -15.76
N GLY A 526 2.59 1.90 -16.07
CA GLY A 526 3.70 1.69 -15.14
C GLY A 526 3.46 0.65 -14.05
N LYS A 527 2.28 0.02 -13.97
CA LYS A 527 1.91 -0.92 -12.90
C LYS A 527 1.73 -2.33 -13.43
N ILE A 528 1.93 -3.33 -12.57
CA ILE A 528 1.60 -4.71 -12.91
C ILE A 528 0.07 -4.84 -12.88
N ALA A 529 -0.50 -5.35 -13.95
CA ALA A 529 -1.91 -5.67 -14.08
C ALA A 529 -2.08 -7.18 -14.07
N VAL A 530 -2.99 -7.71 -13.24
CA VAL A 530 -3.27 -9.14 -13.13
C VAL A 530 -4.73 -9.38 -13.49
N LEU A 531 -4.94 -10.25 -14.49
CA LEU A 531 -6.26 -10.72 -14.87
C LEU A 531 -6.64 -11.89 -13.97
N CYS A 532 -7.80 -11.82 -13.30
CA CYS A 532 -8.35 -12.95 -12.56
C CYS A 532 -9.75 -13.33 -13.05
N THR A 533 -9.98 -14.65 -13.07
CA THR A 533 -11.28 -15.29 -13.30
C THR A 533 -11.92 -15.63 -11.96
N GLN A 534 -13.18 -15.27 -11.75
CA GLN A 534 -13.89 -15.43 -10.48
C GLN A 534 -15.29 -16.01 -10.65
N GLY A 535 -15.80 -16.77 -9.68
CA GLY A 535 -17.22 -17.19 -9.63
C GLY A 535 -17.49 -18.66 -9.28
N ALA A 536 -18.76 -19.05 -9.32
CA ALA A 536 -19.29 -20.30 -8.75
C ALA A 536 -18.96 -21.59 -9.50
N THR A 537 -19.07 -21.53 -10.83
CA THR A 537 -19.08 -22.71 -11.69
C THR A 537 -18.65 -22.31 -13.10
N SER A 538 -18.25 -23.30 -13.90
CA SER A 538 -18.21 -23.18 -15.37
C SER A 538 -19.51 -22.52 -15.88
N GLY A 539 -19.40 -21.54 -16.77
CA GLY A 539 -20.51 -20.73 -17.27
C GLY A 539 -20.99 -19.54 -16.40
N ARG A 540 -20.45 -19.35 -15.19
CA ARG A 540 -20.77 -18.18 -14.31
C ARG A 540 -19.53 -17.42 -13.87
N ARG A 541 -18.53 -17.35 -14.76
CA ARG A 541 -17.26 -16.70 -14.49
C ARG A 541 -17.32 -15.21 -14.82
N SER A 542 -16.76 -14.39 -13.96
CA SER A 542 -16.51 -12.96 -14.19
C SER A 542 -15.02 -12.70 -14.25
N ASN A 543 -14.59 -11.87 -15.19
CA ASN A 543 -13.17 -11.56 -15.40
C ASN A 543 -12.90 -10.13 -14.97
N ARG A 544 -11.80 -9.93 -14.23
CA ARG A 544 -11.41 -8.63 -13.67
C ARG A 544 -9.92 -8.44 -13.81
N ILE A 545 -9.49 -7.23 -14.15
CA ILE A 545 -8.08 -6.84 -14.14
C ILE A 545 -7.83 -6.01 -12.89
N TYR A 546 -6.86 -6.42 -12.09
CA TYR A 546 -6.40 -5.74 -10.89
C TYR A 546 -5.07 -5.05 -11.17
N LEU A 547 -4.91 -3.80 -10.74
CA LEU A 547 -3.62 -3.13 -10.78
C LEU A 547 -2.89 -3.34 -9.45
N CYS A 548 -1.79 -4.07 -9.50
CA CYS A 548 -0.81 -4.18 -8.45
C CYS A 548 0.04 -2.90 -8.45
N SER A 549 -0.39 -1.90 -7.69
CA SER A 549 0.45 -0.76 -7.34
C SER A 549 1.22 -1.04 -6.05
N LYS A 550 2.42 -0.47 -5.94
CA LYS A 550 3.06 -0.27 -4.63
C LYS A 550 2.05 0.40 -3.71
N LYS A 551 1.87 -0.12 -2.49
CA LYS A 551 1.08 0.60 -1.49
C LYS A 551 1.78 1.94 -1.26
N PRO A 552 1.11 3.08 -1.47
CA PRO A 552 1.76 4.35 -1.24
C PRO A 552 2.25 4.38 0.21
N SER A 553 3.42 4.94 0.46
CA SER A 553 3.90 5.16 1.82
C SER A 553 2.85 5.92 2.63
N ALA A 554 2.91 5.88 3.96
CA ALA A 554 1.99 6.65 4.79
C ALA A 554 2.01 8.15 4.41
N SER A 555 3.18 8.70 4.05
CA SER A 555 3.32 10.08 3.58
C SER A 555 2.71 10.31 2.18
N GLU A 556 2.84 9.36 1.26
CA GLU A 556 2.20 9.44 -0.07
C GLU A 556 0.68 9.34 0.03
N GLN A 557 0.15 8.44 0.87
CA GLN A 557 -1.29 8.34 1.13
C GLN A 557 -1.82 9.63 1.76
N SER A 558 -1.09 10.20 2.71
CA SER A 558 -1.45 11.47 3.34
C SER A 558 -1.47 12.61 2.33
N ALA A 559 -0.44 12.71 1.49
CA ALA A 559 -0.38 13.71 0.42
C ALA A 559 -1.54 13.54 -0.58
N GLN A 560 -1.89 12.31 -0.95
CA GLN A 560 -3.03 12.04 -1.82
C GLN A 560 -4.37 12.37 -1.17
N ALA A 561 -4.57 12.00 0.10
CA ALA A 561 -5.77 12.31 0.87
C ALA A 561 -5.94 13.84 1.00
N MET A 562 -4.87 14.55 1.34
CA MET A 562 -4.85 16.01 1.39
C MET A 562 -5.09 16.65 0.03
N SER A 563 -4.53 16.10 -1.06
CA SER A 563 -4.78 16.60 -2.41
C SER A 563 -6.26 16.47 -2.81
N ARG A 564 -6.87 15.30 -2.53
CA ARG A 564 -8.32 15.07 -2.74
C ARG A 564 -9.16 16.02 -1.92
N TRP A 565 -8.79 16.20 -0.64
CA TRP A 565 -9.46 17.12 0.26
C TRP A 565 -9.36 18.57 -0.24
N ASN A 566 -8.16 19.06 -0.55
CA ASN A 566 -7.93 20.39 -1.09
C ASN A 566 -8.71 20.64 -2.39
N SER A 567 -8.80 19.62 -3.27
CA SER A 567 -9.56 19.72 -4.51
C SER A 567 -11.07 19.87 -4.25
N ALA A 568 -11.61 19.09 -3.31
CA ALA A 568 -13.01 19.18 -2.89
C ALA A 568 -13.36 20.49 -2.18
N PHE A 569 -12.35 21.19 -1.66
CA PHE A 569 -12.44 22.45 -0.93
C PHE A 569 -11.90 23.67 -1.68
N SER A 570 -11.64 23.57 -2.99
CA SER A 570 -11.10 24.66 -3.79
C SER A 570 -11.90 25.97 -3.63
N GLY A 571 -11.35 26.89 -2.83
CA GLY A 571 -11.96 28.13 -2.36
C GLY A 571 -11.46 28.44 -0.95
N ALA A 572 -10.91 29.63 -0.71
CA ALA A 572 -10.16 30.04 0.50
C ALA A 572 -10.96 30.05 1.83
N ARG A 573 -11.71 28.99 2.15
CA ARG A 573 -12.68 28.96 3.25
C ARG A 573 -12.07 28.56 4.59
N TYR A 574 -10.97 27.81 4.60
CA TYR A 574 -10.34 27.39 5.85
C TYR A 574 -9.10 28.17 6.17
N SER A 575 -8.97 28.53 7.46
CA SER A 575 -7.72 29.01 8.01
C SER A 575 -6.64 27.92 7.93
N SER A 576 -5.38 28.34 7.89
CA SER A 576 -4.23 27.43 7.90
C SER A 576 -4.26 26.48 9.11
N SER A 577 -4.73 26.96 10.27
CA SER A 577 -4.90 26.15 11.49
C SER A 577 -5.93 25.03 11.30
N ARG A 578 -7.05 25.30 10.60
CA ARG A 578 -8.07 24.27 10.35
C ARG A 578 -7.58 23.22 9.34
N GLN A 579 -6.84 23.65 8.31
CA GLN A 579 -6.20 22.74 7.37
C GLN A 579 -5.17 21.84 8.08
N ALA A 580 -4.36 22.40 8.99
CA ALA A 580 -3.40 21.64 9.79
C ALA A 580 -4.09 20.60 10.69
N LEU A 581 -5.21 20.97 11.32
CA LEU A 581 -6.01 20.05 12.13
C LEU A 581 -6.53 18.87 11.32
N ILE A 582 -7.12 19.13 10.15
CA ILE A 582 -7.66 18.08 9.28
C ILE A 582 -6.53 17.20 8.74
N LYS A 583 -5.39 17.79 8.36
CA LYS A 583 -4.21 17.01 7.96
C LYS A 583 -3.76 16.08 9.09
N SER A 584 -3.69 16.57 10.33
CA SER A 584 -3.31 15.74 11.48
C SER A 584 -4.27 14.57 11.69
N VAL A 585 -5.59 14.77 11.51
CA VAL A 585 -6.56 13.66 11.51
C VAL A 585 -6.24 12.64 10.42
N LEU A 586 -6.01 13.09 9.18
CA LEU A 586 -5.72 12.19 8.06
C LEU A 586 -4.41 11.40 8.27
N ASP A 587 -3.36 12.07 8.76
CA ASP A 587 -2.09 11.45 9.11
C ASP A 587 -2.29 10.32 10.14
N GLU A 588 -3.01 10.59 11.23
CA GLU A 588 -3.26 9.61 12.28
C GLU A 588 -4.17 8.46 11.81
N LEU A 589 -5.17 8.73 10.97
CA LEU A 589 -5.99 7.68 10.37
C LEU A 589 -5.14 6.74 9.51
N ILE A 590 -4.18 7.27 8.75
CA ILE A 590 -3.29 6.47 7.90
C ILE A 590 -2.29 5.68 8.75
N GLU A 591 -1.66 6.34 9.72
CA GLU A 591 -0.70 5.72 10.63
C GLU A 591 -1.30 4.54 11.40
N ASN A 592 -2.55 4.69 11.87
CA ASN A 592 -3.27 3.65 12.60
C ASN A 592 -3.97 2.62 11.68
N GLY A 593 -3.79 2.72 10.36
CA GLY A 593 -4.40 1.82 9.38
C GLY A 593 -5.93 1.87 9.37
N LEU A 594 -6.51 3.02 9.71
CA LEU A 594 -7.94 3.30 9.74
C LEU A 594 -8.45 3.86 8.41
N TYR A 595 -7.64 4.66 7.71
CA TYR A 595 -8.06 5.37 6.50
C TYR A 595 -8.65 4.42 5.44
N ASP A 596 -7.94 3.35 5.11
CA ASP A 596 -8.39 2.33 4.14
C ASP A 596 -9.54 1.44 4.65
N ARG A 597 -9.88 1.52 5.95
CA ARG A 597 -10.97 0.73 6.54
C ARG A 597 -12.28 1.49 6.57
N LEU A 598 -12.24 2.82 6.51
CA LEU A 598 -13.43 3.66 6.55
C LEU A 598 -13.97 3.87 5.12
N SER A 599 -15.28 3.82 4.98
CA SER A 599 -15.99 4.24 3.77
C SER A 599 -16.44 5.69 3.85
N PHE A 600 -16.79 6.13 5.06
CA PHE A 600 -17.03 7.53 5.33
C PHE A 600 -16.57 7.96 6.73
N LEU A 601 -16.15 9.22 6.83
CA LEU A 601 -15.93 9.94 8.08
C LEU A 601 -16.38 11.39 7.90
N TYR A 602 -17.43 11.78 8.61
CA TYR A 602 -17.93 13.15 8.70
C TYR A 602 -17.57 13.72 10.07
N LEU A 603 -17.06 14.94 10.12
CA LEU A 603 -16.68 15.63 11.36
C LEU A 603 -17.37 17.00 11.44
N ALA A 604 -17.64 17.46 12.66
CA ALA A 604 -18.01 18.85 12.93
C ALA A 604 -16.93 19.79 12.38
N ASN A 605 -17.35 20.99 11.97
CA ASN A 605 -16.47 21.92 11.26
C ASN A 605 -16.92 23.37 11.49
N THR A 606 -16.21 24.36 10.93
CA THR A 606 -16.55 25.78 11.08
C THR A 606 -17.79 26.17 10.29
N ASP A 607 -18.12 25.42 9.24
CA ASP A 607 -19.30 25.65 8.41
C ASP A 607 -19.95 24.34 7.96
N ALA A 608 -21.22 24.45 7.55
CA ALA A 608 -22.06 23.32 7.16
C ALA A 608 -21.51 22.56 5.94
N ASN A 609 -20.95 23.24 4.95
CA ASN A 609 -20.39 22.58 3.77
C ASN A 609 -19.16 21.76 4.14
N GLY A 610 -18.36 22.28 5.07
CA GLY A 610 -17.22 21.59 5.64
C GLY A 610 -17.59 20.31 6.39
N ALA A 611 -18.64 20.38 7.21
CA ALA A 611 -19.12 19.24 7.97
C ALA A 611 -19.89 18.21 7.11
N ALA A 612 -20.31 18.59 5.90
CA ALA A 612 -20.97 17.71 4.95
C ALA A 612 -20.00 16.84 4.15
N ILE A 613 -18.69 17.09 4.17
CA ILE A 613 -17.72 16.38 3.35
C ILE A 613 -17.23 15.11 4.03
N ASN A 614 -17.24 14.01 3.28
CA ASN A 614 -16.64 12.75 3.69
C ASN A 614 -15.11 12.86 3.59
N LEU A 615 -14.40 12.80 4.72
CA LEU A 615 -12.94 12.96 4.75
C LEU A 615 -12.16 11.85 4.03
N VAL A 616 -12.70 10.63 3.94
CA VAL A 616 -12.04 9.51 3.24
C VAL A 616 -12.43 9.39 1.77
N ASN A 617 -13.55 10.01 1.37
CA ASN A 617 -13.95 10.17 -0.02
C ASN A 617 -14.59 11.56 -0.26
N PRO A 618 -13.79 12.62 -0.44
CA PRO A 618 -14.29 14.00 -0.50
C PRO A 618 -15.26 14.33 -1.65
N THR A 619 -15.38 13.44 -2.64
CA THR A 619 -16.38 13.57 -3.71
C THR A 619 -17.81 13.28 -3.23
N GLN A 620 -17.93 12.52 -2.14
CA GLN A 620 -19.20 12.19 -1.48
C GLN A 620 -19.52 13.23 -0.41
N LYS A 621 -20.73 13.79 -0.47
CA LYS A 621 -21.22 14.81 0.47
C LYS A 621 -22.56 14.37 1.08
N LEU A 622 -22.81 14.82 2.30
CA LEU A 622 -24.11 14.65 2.95
C LEU A 622 -25.20 15.43 2.21
N ILE A 623 -26.34 14.77 2.02
CA ILE A 623 -27.57 15.35 1.46
C ILE A 623 -28.51 15.63 2.62
N THR A 624 -28.89 16.90 2.78
CA THR A 624 -29.86 17.29 3.81
C THR A 624 -31.27 16.98 3.36
N ASN A 625 -32.06 16.34 4.22
CA ASN A 625 -33.49 16.09 4.02
C ASN A 625 -34.26 16.70 5.19
N GLY A 626 -35.32 17.47 4.92
CA GLY A 626 -36.08 18.17 5.95
C GLY A 626 -35.28 19.27 6.68
N THR A 627 -35.67 19.58 7.91
CA THR A 627 -35.05 20.67 8.70
C THR A 627 -33.95 20.15 9.61
N VAL A 628 -32.69 20.42 9.26
CA VAL A 628 -31.53 20.20 10.14
C VAL A 628 -30.85 21.52 10.45
N THR A 629 -30.32 21.64 11.67
CA THR A 629 -29.55 22.81 12.10
C THR A 629 -28.08 22.46 12.21
N PHE A 630 -27.23 23.22 11.54
CA PHE A 630 -25.78 23.15 11.76
C PHE A 630 -25.36 24.17 12.81
N THR A 631 -24.47 23.78 13.70
CA THR A 631 -23.79 24.70 14.63
C THR A 631 -22.29 24.59 14.39
N ALA A 632 -21.66 25.73 14.11
CA ALA A 632 -20.21 25.81 13.92
C ALA A 632 -19.48 25.15 15.09
N ASP A 633 -18.45 24.38 14.74
CA ASP A 633 -17.58 23.64 15.65
C ASP A 633 -18.31 22.61 16.54
N ARG A 634 -19.59 22.32 16.27
CA ARG A 634 -20.46 21.47 17.09
C ARG A 634 -21.18 20.38 16.30
N GLY A 635 -21.41 20.59 15.00
CA GLY A 635 -21.97 19.58 14.09
C GLY A 635 -23.46 19.81 13.77
N TRP A 636 -24.22 18.72 13.62
CA TRP A 636 -25.60 18.74 13.11
C TRP A 636 -26.65 18.34 14.14
N LYS A 637 -27.83 18.93 14.06
CA LYS A 637 -29.04 18.66 14.87
C LYS A 637 -30.23 18.41 13.97
N SER A 638 -31.08 17.45 14.34
CA SER A 638 -32.41 17.29 13.77
C SER A 638 -33.38 18.29 14.44
N ASP A 639 -34.52 18.53 13.81
CA ASP A 639 -35.68 19.20 14.42
C ASP A 639 -36.57 18.25 15.23
N GLY A 640 -36.28 16.94 15.21
CA GLY A 640 -37.11 15.91 15.85
C GLY A 640 -38.31 15.43 15.03
N THR A 641 -38.54 15.98 13.83
CA THR A 641 -39.78 15.72 13.07
C THR A 641 -39.58 15.45 11.58
N THR A 642 -38.68 16.15 10.90
CA THR A 642 -38.45 16.01 9.45
C THR A 642 -36.99 15.87 9.06
N GLY A 643 -36.06 16.39 9.89
CA GLY A 643 -34.66 16.58 9.52
C GLY A 643 -33.76 15.36 9.68
N TYR A 644 -33.05 14.98 8.62
CA TYR A 644 -31.92 14.03 8.67
C TYR A 644 -30.89 14.29 7.57
N LEU A 645 -29.75 13.59 7.65
CA LEU A 645 -28.67 13.67 6.66
C LEU A 645 -28.55 12.32 5.95
N ASP A 646 -28.60 12.27 4.63
CA ASP A 646 -28.35 11.08 3.83
C ASP A 646 -26.88 11.08 3.37
N THR A 647 -26.19 9.96 3.56
CA THR A 647 -24.81 9.78 3.10
C THR A 647 -24.69 9.54 1.59
N GLY A 648 -25.79 9.19 0.92
CA GLY A 648 -25.82 8.84 -0.50
C GLY A 648 -25.23 7.47 -0.83
N VAL A 649 -24.92 6.64 0.18
CA VAL A 649 -24.37 5.29 -0.01
C VAL A 649 -25.15 4.25 0.79
N SER A 650 -25.43 3.11 0.18
CA SER A 650 -26.02 1.94 0.84
C SER A 650 -24.93 1.00 1.38
N PRO A 651 -25.17 0.22 2.45
CA PRO A 651 -24.24 -0.82 2.90
C PRO A 651 -23.79 -1.77 1.78
N MET A 652 -24.68 -2.08 0.83
CA MET A 652 -24.37 -2.95 -0.32
C MET A 652 -23.37 -2.33 -1.32
N THR A 653 -23.44 -1.02 -1.54
CA THR A 653 -22.62 -0.31 -2.54
C THR A 653 -21.42 0.40 -1.94
N MET A 654 -21.26 0.34 -0.62
CA MET A 654 -20.23 1.06 0.11
C MET A 654 -18.86 0.36 -0.07
N PRO A 655 -17.77 1.08 -0.44
CA PRO A 655 -16.51 0.45 -0.85
C PRO A 655 -15.85 -0.44 0.22
N ASN A 656 -15.89 0.00 1.48
CA ASN A 656 -15.28 -0.67 2.61
C ASN A 656 -16.39 -1.11 3.57
N ASN A 657 -17.32 -1.96 3.13
CA ASN A 657 -18.33 -2.56 4.00
C ASN A 657 -18.64 -3.98 3.50
N GLU A 658 -18.66 -4.94 4.41
CA GLU A 658 -18.97 -6.34 4.09
C GLU A 658 -19.97 -6.90 5.10
N LEU A 659 -20.67 -7.97 4.70
CA LEU A 659 -21.68 -8.61 5.54
C LEU A 659 -21.13 -9.02 6.92
N ASN A 660 -19.92 -9.58 6.93
CA ASN A 660 -19.25 -10.10 8.13
C ASN A 660 -18.05 -9.25 8.57
N SER A 661 -17.85 -8.07 7.96
CA SER A 661 -16.79 -7.13 8.31
C SER A 661 -17.31 -5.71 8.13
N ALA A 662 -17.86 -5.15 9.21
CA ALA A 662 -18.44 -3.81 9.19
C ALA A 662 -18.27 -3.08 10.53
N CYS A 663 -18.16 -1.76 10.49
CA CYS A 663 -18.30 -0.90 11.65
C CYS A 663 -19.14 0.33 11.32
N TYR A 664 -19.85 0.84 12.32
CA TYR A 664 -20.59 2.10 12.25
C TYR A 664 -20.47 2.81 13.59
N GLY A 665 -20.48 4.14 13.59
CA GLY A 665 -20.49 4.89 14.84
C GLY A 665 -20.66 6.38 14.68
N GLY A 666 -20.73 7.07 15.82
CA GLY A 666 -20.81 8.52 15.86
C GLY A 666 -20.46 9.10 17.23
N TYR A 667 -20.16 10.40 17.25
CA TYR A 667 -19.87 11.16 18.46
C TYR A 667 -20.99 12.16 18.73
N ILE A 668 -21.56 12.13 19.93
CA ILE A 668 -22.74 12.91 20.32
C ILE A 668 -22.39 13.87 21.45
N LEU A 669 -22.85 15.12 21.36
CA LEU A 669 -22.57 16.18 22.34
C LEU A 669 -23.75 16.53 23.26
N GLY A 670 -24.95 15.97 23.03
CA GLY A 670 -26.19 16.32 23.73
C GLY A 670 -26.79 15.19 24.56
N THR A 671 -27.41 15.52 25.70
CA THR A 671 -28.01 14.56 26.66
C THR A 671 -29.44 14.17 26.29
N SER A 672 -29.67 13.77 25.05
CA SER A 672 -31.00 13.34 24.57
C SER A 672 -31.46 12.03 25.24
N THR A 673 -32.78 11.84 25.37
CA THR A 673 -33.41 10.56 25.74
C THR A 673 -33.69 9.67 24.54
N SER A 674 -33.57 10.19 23.32
CA SER A 674 -33.74 9.49 22.04
C SER A 674 -32.65 9.98 21.08
N ALA A 675 -31.52 9.28 21.08
CA ALA A 675 -30.30 9.70 20.39
C ALA A 675 -29.99 8.79 19.18
N GLN A 676 -30.80 8.93 18.12
CA GLN A 676 -30.64 8.25 16.83
C GLN A 676 -29.36 8.73 16.13
N VAL A 677 -28.33 7.89 16.12
CA VAL A 677 -27.05 8.23 15.48
C VAL A 677 -27.16 8.06 13.97
N LEU A 678 -27.48 6.84 13.55
CA LEU A 678 -27.55 6.45 12.15
C LEU A 678 -28.42 5.21 11.94
N GLY A 679 -28.90 5.02 10.73
CA GLY A 679 -29.65 3.85 10.30
C GLY A 679 -29.86 3.89 8.79
N LEU A 680 -30.88 3.19 8.29
CA LEU A 680 -31.19 3.21 6.86
C LEU A 680 -32.34 4.18 6.56
N THR A 681 -32.31 4.76 5.36
CA THR A 681 -33.45 5.50 4.79
C THR A 681 -34.66 4.60 4.56
N SER A 682 -34.42 3.32 4.25
CA SER A 682 -35.44 2.28 4.09
C SER A 682 -34.89 0.90 4.43
N GLY A 683 -35.73 0.03 5.00
CA GLY A 683 -35.38 -1.36 5.31
C GLY A 683 -34.79 -1.58 6.70
N THR A 684 -34.23 -2.76 6.92
CA THR A 684 -33.57 -3.17 8.18
C THR A 684 -32.18 -3.72 7.88
N GLY A 685 -31.26 -3.59 8.83
CA GLY A 685 -29.91 -4.19 8.75
C GLY A 685 -28.87 -3.37 9.49
N VAL A 686 -28.93 -2.05 9.38
CA VAL A 686 -28.05 -1.12 10.12
C VAL A 686 -28.90 -0.14 10.92
N ALA A 687 -28.62 -0.02 12.21
CA ALA A 687 -29.25 0.94 13.10
C ALA A 687 -28.36 1.19 14.30
N MET A 688 -28.31 2.43 14.77
CA MET A 688 -27.63 2.81 16.00
C MET A 688 -28.37 3.93 16.71
N THR A 689 -28.78 3.64 17.94
CA THR A 689 -29.34 4.62 18.86
C THR A 689 -28.50 4.60 20.13
N ALA A 690 -27.68 5.63 20.36
CA ALA A 690 -26.76 5.69 21.49
C ALA A 690 -27.48 5.61 22.84
N ARG A 691 -28.68 6.21 22.90
CA ARG A 691 -29.62 6.09 24.01
C ARG A 691 -31.05 6.12 23.47
N SER A 692 -31.77 5.00 23.58
CA SER A 692 -33.21 4.92 23.34
C SER A 692 -33.99 5.53 24.51
N SER A 693 -35.28 5.82 24.31
CA SER A 693 -36.19 6.28 25.38
C SER A 693 -36.23 5.34 26.59
N GLY A 694 -36.05 4.03 26.37
CA GLY A 694 -35.90 3.03 27.43
C GLY A 694 -34.53 2.98 28.12
N GLY A 695 -33.63 3.93 27.86
CA GLY A 695 -32.30 3.99 28.48
C GLY A 695 -31.34 2.90 28.00
N ASN A 696 -31.33 2.58 26.70
CA ASN A 696 -30.46 1.56 26.12
C ASN A 696 -29.63 2.09 24.95
N PHE A 697 -28.39 1.64 24.83
CA PHE A 697 -27.61 1.66 23.60
C PHE A 697 -28.07 0.52 22.68
N SER A 698 -28.86 0.87 21.67
CA SER A 698 -29.51 -0.07 20.74
C SER A 698 -28.79 -0.11 19.39
N THR A 699 -28.54 -1.30 18.86
CA THR A 699 -27.87 -1.45 17.56
C THR A 699 -28.41 -2.60 16.72
N ARG A 700 -28.29 -2.44 15.41
CA ARG A 700 -28.33 -3.49 14.40
C ARG A 700 -27.09 -3.32 13.52
N LEU A 701 -26.39 -4.42 13.24
CA LEU A 701 -25.23 -4.41 12.35
C LEU A 701 -25.28 -5.61 11.43
N ASN A 702 -25.71 -5.38 10.20
CA ASN A 702 -26.01 -6.39 9.18
C ASN A 702 -26.94 -7.50 9.71
N GLN A 703 -27.96 -7.11 10.47
CA GLN A 703 -28.94 -8.03 11.04
C GLN A 703 -30.30 -7.37 11.24
N THR A 704 -31.37 -8.17 11.26
CA THR A 704 -32.73 -7.67 11.43
C THR A 704 -33.07 -7.35 12.90
N ALA A 705 -32.62 -8.18 13.84
CA ALA A 705 -32.92 -8.01 15.28
C ALA A 705 -32.02 -6.93 15.93
N ALA A 706 -32.62 -6.05 16.73
CA ALA A 706 -31.85 -5.10 17.54
C ALA A 706 -31.31 -5.77 18.81
N ASP A 707 -30.09 -5.42 19.22
CA ASP A 707 -29.57 -5.72 20.55
C ASP A 707 -29.58 -4.46 21.41
N ASN A 708 -29.90 -4.60 22.71
CA ASN A 708 -29.92 -3.52 23.67
C ASN A 708 -28.86 -3.73 24.78
N TYR A 709 -28.15 -2.67 25.14
CA TYR A 709 -27.25 -2.59 26.29
C TYR A 709 -27.69 -1.41 27.17
N ALA A 710 -27.85 -1.61 28.48
CA ALA A 710 -28.32 -0.56 29.37
C ALA A 710 -27.36 0.63 29.35
N ASN A 711 -27.85 1.81 28.98
CA ASN A 711 -27.07 3.04 28.88
C ASN A 711 -27.97 4.28 29.03
N THR A 712 -27.75 5.04 30.10
CA THR A 712 -28.49 6.27 30.40
C THR A 712 -27.78 7.54 29.95
N ASN A 713 -26.59 7.44 29.35
CA ASN A 713 -25.84 8.60 28.85
C ASN A 713 -25.77 8.60 27.31
N ALA A 714 -26.25 9.66 26.67
CA ALA A 714 -26.19 9.79 25.21
C ALA A 714 -24.89 10.46 24.72
N VAL A 715 -24.07 11.03 25.61
CA VAL A 715 -22.89 11.82 25.24
C VAL A 715 -21.65 10.93 25.11
N GLY A 716 -20.88 11.14 24.05
CA GLY A 716 -19.62 10.43 23.76
C GLY A 716 -19.61 9.74 22.41
N HIS A 717 -18.62 8.87 22.22
CA HIS A 717 -18.44 8.06 21.01
C HIS A 717 -19.07 6.69 21.17
N PHE A 718 -19.95 6.34 20.24
CA PHE A 718 -20.64 5.04 20.19
C PHE A 718 -20.27 4.32 18.91
N LEU A 719 -20.01 3.02 19.00
CA LEU A 719 -19.58 2.22 17.85
C LEU A 719 -20.11 0.78 17.95
N SER A 720 -20.56 0.23 16.82
CA SER A 720 -20.84 -1.20 16.63
C SER A 720 -19.86 -1.78 15.61
N ASN A 721 -19.34 -3.00 15.88
CA ASN A 721 -18.24 -3.59 15.11
C ASN A 721 -18.43 -5.10 14.89
N ARG A 722 -18.67 -5.52 13.65
CA ARG A 722 -18.83 -6.93 13.27
C ARG A 722 -17.56 -7.39 12.57
N SER A 723 -16.80 -8.29 13.18
CA SER A 723 -15.58 -8.88 12.61
C SER A 723 -15.77 -10.32 12.10
N GLY A 724 -16.97 -10.87 12.24
CA GLY A 724 -17.32 -12.20 11.74
C GLY A 724 -18.83 -12.41 11.60
N SER A 725 -19.23 -13.60 11.15
CA SER A 725 -20.63 -13.91 10.87
C SER A 725 -21.48 -14.16 12.10
N ALA A 726 -20.89 -14.58 13.23
CA ALA A 726 -21.64 -15.06 14.40
C ALA A 726 -21.87 -13.99 15.50
N SER A 727 -21.11 -12.90 15.48
CA SER A 727 -21.15 -11.89 16.54
C SER A 727 -20.72 -10.51 16.06
N TYR A 728 -21.04 -9.50 16.88
CA TYR A 728 -20.46 -8.16 16.77
C TYR A 728 -20.32 -7.54 18.16
N ASP A 729 -19.46 -6.55 18.27
CA ASP A 729 -19.11 -5.85 19.49
C ASP A 729 -19.73 -4.46 19.54
N LYS A 730 -19.94 -3.96 20.76
CA LYS A 730 -20.39 -2.60 21.08
C LYS A 730 -19.32 -1.88 21.89
N TYR A 731 -19.00 -0.66 21.50
CA TYR A 731 -18.03 0.18 22.17
C TYR A 731 -18.63 1.52 22.59
N ILE A 732 -18.19 2.02 23.75
CA ILE A 732 -18.44 3.39 24.22
C ILE A 732 -17.07 4.00 24.57
N ASN A 733 -16.75 5.14 23.97
CA ASN A 733 -15.50 5.88 24.17
C ASN A 733 -14.26 4.97 24.03
N GLY A 734 -14.21 4.20 22.94
CA GLY A 734 -13.13 3.26 22.65
C GLY A 734 -13.13 1.96 23.47
N SER A 735 -13.96 1.84 24.51
CA SER A 735 -13.99 0.68 25.41
C SER A 735 -15.10 -0.30 25.03
N LEU A 736 -14.80 -1.60 25.01
CA LEU A 736 -15.77 -2.66 24.75
C LEU A 736 -16.77 -2.74 25.91
N VAL A 737 -18.07 -2.61 25.62
CA VAL A 737 -19.14 -2.69 26.64
C VAL A 737 -19.97 -3.96 26.52
N LYS A 738 -20.04 -4.57 25.34
CA LYS A 738 -20.79 -5.81 25.11
C LYS A 738 -20.34 -6.51 23.81
N THR A 739 -20.24 -7.82 23.85
CA THR A 739 -20.23 -8.68 22.65
C THR A 739 -21.62 -9.28 22.48
N VAL A 740 -22.18 -9.14 21.29
CA VAL A 740 -23.52 -9.63 20.92
C VAL A 740 -23.35 -10.89 20.09
N THR A 741 -23.85 -12.01 20.58
CA THR A 741 -23.92 -13.27 19.83
C THR A 741 -25.15 -13.25 18.92
N ALA A 742 -24.98 -12.73 17.71
CA ALA A 742 -26.04 -12.65 16.71
C ALA A 742 -25.45 -12.82 15.31
N ALA A 743 -26.03 -13.78 14.58
CA ALA A 743 -25.65 -14.06 13.21
C ALA A 743 -25.92 -12.84 12.31
N ALA A 744 -25.06 -12.61 11.33
CA ALA A 744 -25.37 -11.69 10.24
C ALA A 744 -26.54 -12.23 9.40
N ASP A 745 -27.31 -11.32 8.79
CA ASP A 745 -28.31 -11.68 7.79
C ASP A 745 -27.63 -12.27 6.54
N THR A 746 -28.42 -12.72 5.55
CA THR A 746 -27.87 -13.32 4.32
C THR A 746 -27.44 -12.30 3.27
N PHE A 747 -27.87 -11.04 3.37
CA PHE A 747 -27.56 -9.97 2.44
C PHE A 747 -27.37 -8.62 3.13
N LEU A 748 -26.63 -7.72 2.49
CA LEU A 748 -26.51 -6.32 2.91
C LEU A 748 -27.73 -5.52 2.47
N SER A 749 -28.15 -4.55 3.28
CA SER A 749 -29.30 -3.70 2.95
C SER A 749 -29.00 -2.74 1.79
N THR A 750 -30.02 -2.43 1.00
CA THR A 750 -29.94 -1.56 -0.19
C THR A 750 -30.28 -0.09 0.10
N GLY A 751 -30.92 0.22 1.23
CA GLY A 751 -31.21 1.60 1.62
C GLY A 751 -29.94 2.38 1.93
N ASN A 752 -29.91 3.68 1.63
CA ASN A 752 -28.79 4.54 2.00
C ASN A 752 -28.67 4.65 3.53
N VAL A 753 -27.44 4.80 4.02
CA VAL A 753 -27.20 5.15 5.41
C VAL A 753 -27.60 6.62 5.63
N ALA A 754 -28.49 6.83 6.59
CA ALA A 754 -28.90 8.14 7.07
C ALA A 754 -28.36 8.40 8.47
N LEU A 755 -27.92 9.62 8.73
CA LEU A 755 -27.53 10.13 10.05
C LEU A 755 -28.69 10.91 10.66
N LEU A 756 -28.80 10.91 11.99
CA LEU A 756 -29.94 11.50 12.72
C LEU A 756 -31.30 10.82 12.40
N ASN A 757 -31.26 9.62 11.82
CA ASN A 757 -32.43 8.84 11.42
C ASN A 757 -32.12 7.35 11.58
N VAL A 758 -33.04 6.61 12.19
CA VAL A 758 -33.02 5.15 12.30
C VAL A 758 -34.30 4.60 11.69
N ASN A 759 -34.23 4.16 10.42
CA ASN A 759 -35.32 3.48 9.71
C ASN A 759 -36.65 4.26 9.74
N GLY A 760 -36.58 5.58 9.53
CA GLY A 760 -37.73 6.49 9.56
C GLY A 760 -38.01 7.13 10.92
N THR A 761 -37.34 6.70 11.99
CA THR A 761 -37.41 7.35 13.31
C THR A 761 -36.30 8.39 13.43
N LEU A 762 -36.64 9.66 13.64
CA LEU A 762 -35.66 10.75 13.67
C LEU A 762 -35.07 11.00 15.06
N ALA A 763 -33.88 11.62 15.07
CA ALA A 763 -33.20 12.08 16.28
C ALA A 763 -33.98 13.18 17.00
N ASP A 764 -34.02 13.13 18.33
CA ASP A 764 -34.55 14.22 19.15
C ASP A 764 -33.81 15.55 18.88
N ALA A 765 -34.52 16.67 18.96
CA ALA A 765 -33.97 18.01 18.73
C ALA A 765 -32.79 18.40 19.64
N ASN A 766 -32.65 17.74 20.79
CA ASN A 766 -31.56 17.95 21.75
C ASN A 766 -30.29 17.17 21.40
N MET A 767 -30.33 16.24 20.44
CA MET A 767 -29.16 15.48 19.99
C MET A 767 -28.33 16.29 19.00
N GLN A 768 -27.05 16.51 19.33
CA GLN A 768 -26.06 17.09 18.41
C GLN A 768 -25.04 16.02 18.00
N LEU A 769 -24.99 15.71 16.70
CA LEU A 769 -24.03 14.78 16.11
C LEU A 769 -22.79 15.54 15.63
N ALA A 770 -21.64 15.26 16.24
CA ALA A 770 -20.36 15.91 15.96
C ALA A 770 -19.42 15.08 15.08
N ALA A 771 -19.60 13.77 15.02
CA ALA A 771 -18.89 12.92 14.08
C ALA A 771 -19.76 11.72 13.70
N ALA A 772 -19.58 11.19 12.50
CA ALA A 772 -20.19 9.94 12.05
C ALA A 772 -19.25 9.20 11.12
N HIS A 773 -19.17 7.88 11.25
CA HIS A 773 -18.31 7.04 10.42
C HIS A 773 -18.93 5.67 10.15
N GLY A 774 -18.43 5.02 9.11
CA GLY A 774 -18.80 3.66 8.73
C GLY A 774 -17.76 3.04 7.80
N GLY A 775 -17.56 1.74 7.90
CA GLY A 775 -16.44 1.06 7.25
C GLY A 775 -16.39 -0.45 7.49
N LEU A 776 -15.24 -1.07 7.22
CA LEU A 776 -14.93 -2.45 7.56
C LEU A 776 -14.79 -2.59 9.08
N SER A 777 -14.80 -3.83 9.56
CA SER A 777 -14.53 -4.12 10.97
C SER A 777 -13.23 -3.47 11.46
N LEU A 778 -13.11 -3.14 12.73
CA LEU A 778 -11.89 -2.62 13.35
C LEU A 778 -11.39 -3.61 14.40
N THR A 779 -10.07 -3.69 14.59
CA THR A 779 -9.52 -4.37 15.78
C THR A 779 -9.81 -3.54 17.03
N PRO A 780 -9.79 -4.11 18.25
CA PRO A 780 -9.97 -3.33 19.48
C PRO A 780 -8.99 -2.14 19.61
N ALA A 781 -7.74 -2.32 19.18
CA ALA A 781 -6.74 -1.25 19.14
C ALA A 781 -7.13 -0.14 18.14
N GLN A 782 -7.65 -0.51 16.97
CA GLN A 782 -8.15 0.44 15.96
C GLN A 782 -9.39 1.19 16.43
N VAL A 783 -10.30 0.54 17.17
CA VAL A 783 -11.45 1.23 17.78
C VAL A 783 -10.98 2.31 18.76
N THR A 784 -10.00 1.97 19.60
CA THR A 784 -9.40 2.93 20.55
C THR A 784 -8.69 4.07 19.81
N ALA A 785 -7.91 3.76 18.76
CA ALA A 785 -7.24 4.77 17.94
C ALA A 785 -8.26 5.71 17.27
N LEU A 786 -9.33 5.18 16.67
CA LEU A 786 -10.37 5.99 16.04
C LEU A 786 -11.07 6.92 17.05
N TYR A 787 -11.36 6.42 18.24
CA TYR A 787 -11.90 7.25 19.33
C TYR A 787 -10.94 8.40 19.70
N ASN A 788 -9.65 8.11 19.85
CA ASN A 788 -8.64 9.11 20.20
C ASN A 788 -8.50 10.18 19.11
N VAL A 789 -8.44 9.79 17.84
CA VAL A 789 -8.36 10.71 16.69
C VAL A 789 -9.57 11.66 16.67
N ILE A 790 -10.79 11.11 16.79
CA ILE A 790 -12.02 11.92 16.77
C ILE A 790 -12.06 12.86 17.99
N THR A 791 -11.76 12.35 19.19
CA THR A 791 -11.86 13.14 20.43
C THR A 791 -10.83 14.26 20.48
N ARG A 792 -9.59 13.99 20.04
CA ARG A 792 -8.55 15.01 19.92
C ARG A 792 -8.96 16.10 18.93
N TYR A 793 -9.46 15.71 17.76
CA TYR A 793 -9.99 16.66 16.77
C TYR A 793 -11.07 17.55 17.38
N LEU A 794 -12.05 16.96 18.09
CA LEU A 794 -13.15 17.70 18.69
C LEU A 794 -12.69 18.62 19.84
N HIS A 795 -11.68 18.25 20.63
CA HIS A 795 -11.08 19.14 21.63
C HIS A 795 -10.34 20.32 20.98
N GLU A 796 -9.50 20.05 19.98
CA GLU A 796 -8.77 21.10 19.24
C GLU A 796 -9.72 22.01 18.42
N LEU A 797 -10.90 21.49 18.07
CA LEU A 797 -12.00 22.24 17.47
C LEU A 797 -12.74 23.14 18.49
N GLY A 798 -12.65 22.85 19.80
CA GLY A 798 -13.42 23.50 20.86
C GLY A 798 -14.85 22.97 21.03
N ALA A 799 -15.13 21.77 20.51
CA ALA A 799 -16.45 21.15 20.51
C ALA A 799 -16.80 20.48 21.84
N VAL A 800 -15.78 19.93 22.53
CA VAL A 800 -15.85 19.11 23.77
C VAL A 800 -14.89 19.58 24.85
#